data_AF-A0A2A2LHG6-F1
#
_entry.id   AF-A0A2A2LHG6-F1
#
_cell.length_a   1.000
_cell.length_b   1.000
_cell.length_c   1.000
_cell.angle_alpha   90.00
_cell.angle_beta   90.00
_cell.angle_gamma   90.00
#
_symmetry.space_group_name_H-M   'P 1'
#
loop_
_entity.id
_entity.type
_entity.pdbx_description
1 polymer ?
#
loop_
_entity_poly.entity_id
_entity_poly.type
_entity_poly.pdbx_seq_one_letter_code
_entity_poly.pdbx_strand_id
1 'polypeptide(L)'
;MVALKKILMENEKEGFPITALREVKMLQQLKHENITELIEVCCSKATQYNRDRSTFYLVFAFCEHDLAGLLSNNKVRLSLVHIKTLMKHMFGGLYKIHKSKILHRDMKAANVLLSRDGGDSEPRQLELISQLCGSINKEVWPEVEKMPYYNRVELKQGYPRVLLQKVGNLIKDTHALALLDKLLSIDPGKRPVAEDALDDIFFFTDPLPTPNIRDLMDKLTGTSYFEFTAARGAHANRQPQRPQHSSVQSNANNRHANPYSSAPLEPGIMALNKRGILATCLLGVAAVLFLIGILAIIVVPIIINRQVLDQTYVGFVKDGNRSEYTDTTKKWINPPYKMNMYIWLYNVTNAQQVIRGVEKPKLKQIGPFAFVEKQYKTEITFIKNDTAVLYRNNKTYFFSQDLSCKGCLLDMKITVPNVLFQKLIDFVKGAGWIAKEIVEVAISTTGEMPFVTAPIRGILFDGYSDELINTLCSKPLISKFCGTLIPRKIGFFYGQNNTNDGVYEVNTGLTDPYLIGKMITYNNRTTAKDGAWDVPRAGNVNGSDGQMFPPGLNDHERLTIFAGQICRSIQLEFYKPFETDGVPGYRYLIPADLYNYSIPQNQDYCHKNSTPQYFTDSKVQIPGCLPNGLLDASKCLPGEPRVYISQAHFYSSPREVWSAVEGLDEPNAEYDQTFVDLEPTTGVPIQAKRVMQINVGMINTTLTEVAKMKNAIVPVLWMNETAYFDQETRDQLANQLVAIRKWTRTGVMVCFAFAIALVLIVIGMYIYYAKKSAGSEDTEPILGQEYAPIDTTDEVPDRHQET
;
A
#
# COMPACT_ATOMS: atom_id res chain seq x y z
N MET A 1 29.82 -7.02 -32.18
CA MET A 1 28.66 -6.14 -32.48
C MET A 1 28.39 -5.28 -31.26
N VAL A 2 27.83 -4.08 -31.44
CA VAL A 2 27.51 -3.15 -30.34
C VAL A 2 26.04 -2.76 -30.38
N ALA A 3 25.45 -2.46 -29.22
CA ALA A 3 24.10 -1.94 -29.10
C ALA A 3 24.13 -0.41 -28.94
N LEU A 4 23.36 0.31 -29.76
CA LEU A 4 23.30 1.77 -29.73
C LEU A 4 21.97 2.24 -29.13
N LYS A 5 22.04 2.87 -27.96
CA LYS A 5 20.87 3.54 -27.34
C LYS A 5 20.94 5.03 -27.65
N LYS A 6 20.04 5.50 -28.52
CA LYS A 6 19.91 6.92 -28.86
C LYS A 6 19.30 7.67 -27.68
N ILE A 7 19.92 8.77 -27.26
CA ILE A 7 19.37 9.68 -26.25
C ILE A 7 18.44 10.67 -26.95
N LEU A 8 17.18 10.71 -26.51
CA LEU A 8 16.17 11.63 -27.04
C LEU A 8 16.34 13.01 -26.37
N MET A 9 16.57 14.03 -27.19
CA MET A 9 16.74 15.43 -26.77
C MET A 9 15.41 16.16 -27.00
N GLU A 10 14.48 16.08 -26.03
CA GLU A 10 13.11 16.57 -26.24
C GLU A 10 12.95 18.10 -26.03
N ASN A 11 13.86 18.78 -25.32
CA ASN A 11 13.84 20.24 -25.12
C ASN A 11 15.21 20.89 -25.36
N GLU A 12 15.36 21.56 -26.51
CA GLU A 12 16.65 22.07 -27.02
C GLU A 12 17.20 23.31 -26.28
N LYS A 13 16.45 23.87 -25.32
CA LYS A 13 16.89 25.04 -24.52
C LYS A 13 17.63 24.67 -23.23
N GLU A 14 17.59 23.41 -22.79
CA GLU A 14 18.11 22.97 -21.47
C GLU A 14 19.39 22.12 -21.55
N GLY A 15 19.98 21.96 -22.74
CA GLY A 15 21.22 21.20 -22.92
C GLY A 15 21.02 19.68 -22.87
N PHE A 16 22.10 18.94 -22.57
CA PHE A 16 22.09 17.48 -22.58
C PHE A 16 21.28 16.92 -21.39
N PRO A 17 20.38 15.93 -21.59
CA PRO A 17 19.53 15.39 -20.53
C PRO A 17 20.32 14.92 -19.31
N ILE A 18 20.07 15.54 -18.16
CA ILE A 18 20.76 15.24 -16.90
C ILE A 18 20.53 13.78 -16.49
N THR A 19 19.38 13.20 -16.85
CA THR A 19 19.06 11.79 -16.65
C THR A 19 20.00 10.87 -17.42
N ALA A 20 20.30 11.20 -18.68
CA ALA A 20 21.25 10.45 -19.49
C ALA A 20 22.69 10.64 -18.99
N LEU A 21 23.07 11.84 -18.51
CA LEU A 21 24.38 12.05 -17.86
C LEU A 21 24.53 11.24 -16.57
N ARG A 22 23.46 11.15 -15.77
CA ARG A 22 23.43 10.33 -14.55
C ARG A 22 23.54 8.85 -14.86
N GLU A 23 22.84 8.38 -15.90
CA GLU A 23 22.93 7.00 -16.39
C GLU A 23 24.35 6.69 -16.90
N VAL A 24 24.95 7.56 -17.71
CA VAL A 24 26.35 7.44 -18.17
C VAL A 24 27.32 7.41 -17.01
N LYS A 25 27.20 8.33 -16.05
CA LYS A 25 28.10 8.42 -14.89
C LYS A 25 27.99 7.19 -13.98
N MET A 26 26.79 6.65 -13.80
CA MET A 26 26.58 5.41 -13.04
C MET A 26 27.19 4.20 -13.76
N LEU A 27 26.96 4.07 -15.06
CA LEU A 27 27.49 2.96 -15.85
C LEU A 27 29.02 3.01 -15.97
N GLN A 28 29.62 4.21 -16.08
CA GLN A 28 31.08 4.39 -16.05
C GLN A 28 31.71 3.97 -14.71
N GLN A 29 30.95 4.04 -13.60
CA GLN A 29 31.40 3.66 -12.26
C GLN A 29 31.15 2.18 -11.93
N LEU A 30 30.29 1.50 -12.70
CA LEU A 30 29.86 0.12 -12.47
C LEU A 30 30.52 -0.84 -13.45
N LYS A 31 31.82 -1.12 -13.27
CA LYS A 31 32.52 -2.20 -14.00
C LYS A 31 32.37 -3.54 -13.29
N HIS A 32 31.69 -4.49 -13.93
CA HIS A 32 31.44 -5.84 -13.41
C HIS A 32 31.05 -6.80 -14.53
N GLU A 33 31.46 -8.06 -14.43
CA GLU A 33 31.13 -9.13 -15.40
C GLU A 33 29.61 -9.32 -15.62
N ASN A 34 28.81 -9.05 -14.59
CA ASN A 34 27.34 -9.17 -14.62
C ASN A 34 26.60 -7.82 -14.71
N ILE A 35 27.26 -6.76 -15.18
CA ILE A 35 26.65 -5.45 -15.48
C ILE A 35 27.09 -5.04 -16.88
N THR A 36 26.15 -4.72 -17.77
CA THR A 36 26.47 -4.35 -19.16
C THR A 36 27.40 -3.14 -19.21
N GLU A 37 28.57 -3.30 -19.84
CA GLU A 37 29.54 -2.21 -19.98
C GLU A 37 29.06 -1.17 -20.99
N LEU A 38 29.11 0.10 -20.56
CA LEU A 38 29.05 1.24 -21.45
C LEU A 38 30.45 1.44 -22.04
N ILE A 39 30.61 1.10 -23.32
CA ILE A 39 31.89 1.13 -24.04
C ILE A 39 32.30 2.57 -24.32
N GLU A 40 31.39 3.36 -24.90
CA GLU A 40 31.65 4.76 -25.22
C GLU A 40 30.34 5.56 -25.37
N VAL A 41 30.48 6.89 -25.42
CA VAL A 41 29.40 7.82 -25.75
C VAL A 41 29.76 8.52 -27.04
N CYS A 42 29.02 8.24 -28.10
CA CYS A 42 29.24 8.83 -29.41
C CYS A 42 28.34 10.06 -29.60
N CYS A 43 28.88 11.12 -30.19
CA CYS A 43 28.11 12.31 -30.58
C CYS A 43 28.28 12.64 -32.07
N SER A 44 27.19 12.98 -32.74
CA SER A 44 27.24 13.56 -34.09
C SER A 44 27.34 15.08 -34.02
N LYS A 45 28.17 15.68 -34.88
CA LYS A 45 28.27 17.14 -35.01
C LYS A 45 27.00 17.70 -35.66
N ALA A 46 26.58 18.89 -35.22
CA ALA A 46 25.52 19.65 -35.87
C ALA A 46 25.91 19.95 -37.33
N THR A 47 25.03 19.63 -38.28
CA THR A 47 25.19 19.86 -39.72
C THR A 47 23.86 20.28 -40.33
N GLN A 48 23.86 20.99 -41.45
CA GLN A 48 22.62 21.42 -42.13
C GLN A 48 21.67 20.25 -42.46
N TYR A 49 22.21 19.05 -42.73
CA TYR A 49 21.42 17.84 -42.97
C TYR A 49 20.71 17.31 -41.72
N ASN A 50 21.22 17.59 -40.51
CA ASN A 50 20.58 17.23 -39.24
C ASN A 50 19.88 18.42 -38.55
N ARG A 51 19.58 19.49 -39.32
CA ARG A 51 18.95 20.73 -38.83
C ARG A 51 19.75 21.43 -37.73
N ASP A 52 21.09 21.35 -37.81
CA ASP A 52 22.02 21.91 -36.83
C ASP A 52 21.86 21.35 -35.40
N ARG A 53 21.52 20.05 -35.29
CA ARG A 53 21.29 19.38 -34.00
C ARG A 53 22.27 18.23 -33.76
N SER A 54 22.94 18.24 -32.61
CA SER A 54 23.78 17.14 -32.16
C SER A 54 22.96 15.97 -31.61
N THR A 55 23.27 14.75 -32.04
CA THR A 55 22.64 13.52 -31.54
C THR A 55 23.63 12.68 -30.75
N PHE A 56 23.19 12.09 -29.66
CA PHE A 56 24.03 11.30 -28.76
C PHE A 56 23.59 9.85 -28.68
N TYR A 57 24.57 8.95 -28.68
CA TYR A 57 24.38 7.52 -28.61
C TYR A 57 25.24 6.94 -27.49
N LEU A 58 24.62 6.11 -26.66
CA LEU A 58 25.32 5.25 -25.71
C LEU A 58 25.63 3.93 -26.40
N VAL A 59 26.91 3.57 -26.43
CA VAL A 59 27.39 2.35 -27.08
C VAL A 59 27.62 1.30 -26.01
N PHE A 60 26.85 0.23 -26.06
CA PHE A 60 26.93 -0.90 -25.13
C PHE A 60 27.45 -2.14 -25.82
N ALA A 61 27.99 -3.07 -25.03
CA ALA A 61 28.16 -4.44 -25.48
C ALA A 61 26.81 -5.01 -25.97
N PHE A 62 26.80 -5.64 -27.14
CA PHE A 62 25.58 -6.24 -27.68
C PHE A 62 25.28 -7.58 -26.99
N CYS A 63 24.03 -7.77 -26.58
CA CYS A 63 23.51 -9.05 -26.09
C CYS A 63 22.38 -9.51 -27.00
N GLU A 64 22.36 -10.80 -27.37
CA GLU A 64 21.41 -11.31 -28.36
C GLU A 64 19.97 -11.36 -27.84
N HIS A 65 19.79 -11.52 -26.53
CA HIS A 65 18.48 -11.73 -25.91
C HIS A 65 18.35 -10.96 -24.59
N ASP A 66 17.11 -10.73 -24.17
CA ASP A 66 16.78 -10.37 -22.79
C ASP A 66 16.00 -11.51 -22.11
N LEU A 67 16.03 -11.54 -20.78
CA LEU A 67 15.43 -12.61 -20.01
C LEU A 67 13.90 -12.66 -20.17
N ALA A 68 13.23 -11.52 -20.39
CA ALA A 68 11.78 -11.51 -20.63
C ALA A 68 11.43 -12.18 -21.96
N GLY A 69 12.17 -11.86 -23.03
CA GLY A 69 12.05 -12.51 -24.34
C GLY A 69 12.31 -14.01 -24.25
N LEU A 70 13.34 -14.43 -23.50
CA LEU A 70 13.69 -15.85 -23.36
C LEU A 70 12.65 -16.65 -22.56
N LEU A 71 12.07 -16.06 -21.51
CA LEU A 71 11.00 -16.69 -20.71
C LEU A 71 9.66 -16.74 -21.45
N SER A 72 9.42 -15.83 -22.39
CA SER A 72 8.20 -15.82 -23.21
C SER A 72 8.21 -16.85 -24.35
N ASN A 73 9.35 -17.48 -24.63
CA ASN A 73 9.49 -18.47 -25.70
C ASN A 73 9.18 -19.90 -25.21
N ASN A 74 8.02 -20.42 -25.60
CA ASN A 74 7.53 -21.76 -25.21
C ASN A 74 8.45 -22.93 -25.62
N LYS A 75 9.44 -22.71 -26.50
CA LYS A 75 10.43 -23.72 -26.92
C LYS A 75 11.65 -23.78 -25.99
N VAL A 76 11.84 -22.79 -25.12
CA VAL A 76 12.99 -22.71 -24.21
C VAL A 76 12.57 -23.19 -22.81
N ARG A 77 13.23 -24.23 -22.29
CA ARG A 77 13.01 -24.73 -20.93
C ARG A 77 14.28 -24.59 -20.12
N LEU A 78 14.26 -23.76 -19.07
CA LEU A 78 15.38 -23.55 -18.17
C LEU A 78 15.49 -24.70 -17.17
N SER A 79 16.62 -25.39 -17.15
CA SER A 79 16.91 -26.40 -16.13
C SER A 79 17.27 -25.73 -14.80
N LEU A 80 17.25 -26.48 -13.70
CA LEU A 80 17.65 -25.97 -12.39
C LEU A 80 19.09 -25.43 -12.38
N VAL A 81 19.98 -25.98 -13.20
CA VAL A 81 21.36 -25.49 -13.35
C VAL A 81 21.37 -24.11 -14.01
N HIS A 82 20.56 -23.90 -15.05
CA HIS A 82 20.44 -22.60 -15.70
C HIS A 82 19.84 -21.55 -14.75
N ILE A 83 18.82 -21.91 -13.98
CA ILE A 83 18.19 -21.01 -13.00
C ILE A 83 19.20 -20.59 -11.92
N LYS A 84 19.94 -21.54 -11.34
CA LYS A 84 20.97 -21.25 -10.33
C LYS A 84 22.07 -20.34 -10.88
N THR A 85 22.47 -20.55 -12.13
CA THR A 85 23.52 -19.75 -12.79
C THR A 85 23.06 -18.32 -13.05
N LEU A 86 21.85 -18.15 -13.59
CA LEU A 86 21.25 -16.83 -13.81
C LEU A 86 21.09 -16.04 -12.50
N MET A 87 20.58 -16.69 -11.45
CA MET A 87 20.45 -16.06 -10.13
C MET A 87 21.81 -15.65 -9.55
N LYS A 88 22.84 -16.48 -9.70
CA LYS A 88 24.20 -16.17 -9.24
C LYS A 88 24.76 -14.93 -9.95
N HIS A 89 24.61 -14.83 -11.27
CA HIS A 89 25.07 -13.66 -12.03
C HIS A 89 24.27 -12.39 -11.68
N MET A 90 22.94 -12.51 -11.54
CA MET A 90 22.10 -11.37 -11.12
C MET A 90 22.49 -10.86 -9.73
N PHE A 91 22.72 -11.76 -8.77
CA PHE A 91 23.13 -11.36 -7.43
C PHE A 91 24.57 -10.82 -7.40
N GLY A 92 25.47 -11.32 -8.25
CA GLY A 92 26.81 -10.75 -8.43
C GLY A 92 26.75 -9.29 -8.90
N GLY A 93 25.97 -9.02 -9.95
CA GLY A 93 25.75 -7.66 -10.46
C GLY A 93 25.11 -6.74 -9.42
N LEU A 94 24.05 -7.20 -8.75
CA LEU A 94 23.36 -6.44 -7.70
C LEU A 94 24.25 -6.16 -6.49
N TYR A 95 25.05 -7.15 -6.06
CA TYR A 95 26.00 -6.96 -4.97
C TYR A 95 27.00 -5.85 -5.30
N LYS A 96 27.54 -5.83 -6.53
CA LYS A 96 28.44 -4.76 -6.98
C LYS A 96 27.75 -3.40 -7.05
N ILE A 97 26.52 -3.35 -7.53
CA ILE A 97 25.70 -2.12 -7.58
C ILE A 97 25.47 -1.57 -6.17
N HIS A 98 25.04 -2.42 -5.24
CA HIS A 98 24.81 -2.06 -3.84
C HIS A 98 26.10 -1.68 -3.11
N LYS A 99 27.22 -2.38 -3.36
CA LYS A 99 28.54 -2.03 -2.83
C LYS A 99 29.00 -0.66 -3.31
N SER A 100 28.59 -0.26 -4.51
CA SER A 100 28.84 1.09 -5.06
C SER A 100 27.82 2.13 -4.57
N LYS A 101 27.00 1.78 -3.56
CA LYS A 101 25.90 2.58 -2.98
C LYS A 101 24.87 3.06 -4.02
N ILE A 102 24.75 2.33 -5.12
CA ILE A 102 23.74 2.55 -6.14
C ILE A 102 22.63 1.54 -5.88
N LEU A 103 21.37 1.98 -5.94
CA LEU A 103 20.22 1.10 -5.85
C LEU A 103 19.62 0.94 -7.25
N HIS A 104 19.63 -0.28 -7.78
CA HIS A 104 19.01 -0.57 -9.07
C HIS A 104 17.48 -0.66 -8.91
N ARG A 105 16.78 0.46 -9.02
CA ARG A 105 15.33 0.57 -8.76
C ARG A 105 14.42 -0.06 -9.83
N ASP A 106 14.97 -0.39 -11.00
CA ASP A 106 14.22 -0.95 -12.15
C ASP A 106 14.73 -2.34 -12.54
N MET A 107 14.90 -3.24 -11.55
CA MET A 107 15.23 -4.64 -11.83
C MET A 107 14.00 -5.38 -12.36
N LYS A 108 13.98 -5.63 -13.67
CA LYS A 108 12.94 -6.43 -14.35
C LYS A 108 13.58 -7.34 -15.39
N ALA A 109 12.89 -8.42 -15.78
CA ALA A 109 13.42 -9.40 -16.72
C ALA A 109 13.86 -8.78 -18.07
N ALA A 110 13.18 -7.73 -18.53
CA ALA A 110 13.54 -7.02 -19.77
C ALA A 110 14.85 -6.19 -19.66
N ASN A 111 15.33 -5.93 -18.44
CA ASN A 111 16.61 -5.24 -18.18
C ASN A 111 17.74 -6.23 -17.84
N VAL A 112 17.48 -7.54 -17.87
CA VAL A 112 18.49 -8.58 -17.70
C VAL A 112 18.84 -9.12 -19.08
N LEU A 113 20.00 -8.71 -19.57
CA LEU A 113 20.48 -9.09 -20.89
C LEU A 113 21.25 -10.42 -20.83
N LEU A 114 21.07 -11.25 -21.85
CA LEU A 114 21.67 -12.57 -21.99
C LEU A 114 22.45 -12.60 -23.29
N SER A 115 23.72 -13.02 -23.20
CA SER A 115 24.52 -13.34 -24.36
C SER A 115 24.84 -14.82 -24.40
N ARG A 116 25.00 -15.38 -25.61
CA ARG A 116 25.37 -16.78 -25.83
C ARG A 116 26.64 -17.18 -25.09
N ASP A 117 27.55 -16.22 -24.87
CA ASP A 117 28.90 -16.49 -24.37
C ASP A 117 29.11 -16.08 -22.90
N GLY A 118 28.13 -15.47 -22.22
CA GLY A 118 28.27 -14.95 -20.85
C GLY A 118 29.25 -13.77 -20.75
N GLY A 119 28.94 -12.74 -19.98
CA GLY A 119 29.87 -11.62 -19.77
C GLY A 119 31.22 -12.12 -19.26
N ASP A 120 32.30 -11.69 -19.94
CA ASP A 120 33.74 -11.91 -19.72
C ASP A 120 34.19 -13.11 -18.88
N SER A 121 34.33 -14.25 -19.56
CA SER A 121 34.94 -15.47 -19.02
C SER A 121 36.34 -15.25 -18.40
N GLU A 122 36.68 -16.02 -17.36
CA GLU A 122 38.00 -16.06 -16.71
C GLU A 122 39.18 -16.16 -17.71
N PRO A 123 39.11 -16.94 -18.82
CA PRO A 123 40.12 -16.92 -19.88
C PRO A 123 40.27 -15.57 -20.59
N ARG A 124 39.18 -14.81 -20.78
CA ARG A 124 39.23 -13.47 -21.40
C ARG A 124 39.83 -12.44 -20.46
N GLN A 125 39.52 -12.50 -19.17
CA GLN A 125 40.18 -11.65 -18.16
C GLN A 125 41.68 -11.97 -18.07
N LEU A 126 42.05 -13.25 -18.08
CA LEU A 126 43.45 -13.67 -18.15
C LEU A 126 44.13 -13.22 -19.44
N GLU A 127 43.41 -13.19 -20.56
CA GLU A 127 43.92 -12.64 -21.82
C GLU A 127 44.12 -11.12 -21.74
N LEU A 128 43.19 -10.36 -21.18
CA LEU A 128 43.32 -8.90 -21.00
C LEU A 128 44.45 -8.54 -20.02
N ILE A 129 44.58 -9.29 -18.92
CA ILE A 129 45.70 -9.17 -17.99
C ILE A 129 47.00 -9.48 -18.72
N SER A 130 47.03 -10.56 -19.52
CA SER A 130 48.24 -10.94 -20.27
C SER A 130 48.63 -9.90 -21.32
N GLN A 131 47.65 -9.29 -21.99
CA GLN A 131 47.87 -8.23 -22.98
C GLN A 131 48.39 -6.92 -22.38
N LEU A 132 48.14 -6.65 -21.10
CA LEU A 132 48.57 -5.42 -20.43
C LEU A 132 49.83 -5.63 -19.59
N CYS A 133 49.84 -6.70 -18.80
CA CYS A 133 50.84 -6.97 -17.78
C CYS A 133 51.93 -7.96 -18.23
N GLY A 134 51.79 -8.56 -19.42
CA GLY A 134 52.68 -9.57 -20.00
C GLY A 134 52.11 -10.99 -19.91
N SER A 135 52.58 -11.93 -20.74
CA SER A 135 52.10 -13.33 -20.68
C SER A 135 52.42 -14.01 -19.35
N ILE A 136 51.48 -14.83 -18.86
CA ILE A 136 51.63 -15.63 -17.64
C ILE A 136 52.34 -16.95 -17.99
N ASN A 137 53.60 -17.07 -17.59
CA ASN A 137 54.43 -18.26 -17.77
C ASN A 137 55.46 -18.42 -16.65
N LYS A 138 56.14 -19.57 -16.62
CA LYS A 138 57.16 -19.92 -15.63
C LYS A 138 58.38 -18.98 -15.61
N GLU A 139 58.62 -18.22 -16.67
CA GLU A 139 59.75 -17.28 -16.72
C GLU A 139 59.42 -16.00 -15.93
N VAL A 140 58.18 -15.52 -16.03
CA VAL A 140 57.70 -14.31 -15.34
C VAL A 140 57.23 -14.62 -13.92
N TRP A 141 56.57 -15.75 -13.72
CA TRP A 141 56.05 -16.23 -12.44
C TRP A 141 56.47 -17.71 -12.23
N PRO A 142 57.63 -17.97 -11.61
CA PRO A 142 58.22 -19.32 -11.51
C PRO A 142 57.34 -20.37 -10.83
N GLU A 143 56.49 -19.97 -9.89
CA GLU A 143 55.63 -20.89 -9.15
C GLU A 143 54.26 -21.14 -9.80
N VAL A 144 53.99 -20.53 -10.96
CA VAL A 144 52.67 -20.63 -11.60
C VAL A 144 52.28 -22.07 -11.98
N GLU A 145 53.26 -22.93 -12.31
CA GLU A 145 53.01 -24.34 -12.64
C GLU A 145 52.49 -25.16 -11.46
N LYS A 146 52.77 -24.71 -10.22
CA LYS A 146 52.25 -25.34 -8.99
C LYS A 146 50.79 -24.97 -8.74
N MET A 147 50.24 -24.01 -9.47
CA MET A 147 48.86 -23.58 -9.27
C MET A 147 47.88 -24.62 -9.78
N PRO A 148 46.84 -24.96 -8.97
CA PRO A 148 45.74 -25.77 -9.44
C PRO A 148 45.18 -25.17 -10.73
N TYR A 149 44.93 -26.02 -11.73
CA TYR A 149 44.31 -25.66 -13.00
C TYR A 149 45.18 -24.91 -14.03
N TYR A 150 46.44 -24.53 -13.75
CA TYR A 150 47.33 -23.91 -14.75
C TYR A 150 47.47 -24.80 -16.00
N ASN A 151 47.71 -26.10 -15.80
CA ASN A 151 47.82 -27.09 -16.87
C ASN A 151 46.49 -27.45 -17.55
N ARG A 152 45.37 -26.84 -17.14
CA ARG A 152 44.02 -27.09 -17.69
C ARG A 152 43.47 -25.89 -18.46
N VAL A 153 44.18 -24.77 -18.50
CA VAL A 153 43.78 -23.55 -19.20
C VAL A 153 44.83 -23.21 -20.26
N GLU A 154 44.42 -23.09 -21.52
CA GLU A 154 45.31 -22.65 -22.60
C GLU A 154 45.50 -21.14 -22.55
N LEU A 155 46.62 -20.69 -21.97
CA LEU A 155 46.98 -19.28 -21.89
C LEU A 155 47.79 -18.85 -23.11
N LYS A 156 47.34 -17.80 -23.79
CA LYS A 156 48.05 -17.21 -24.93
C LYS A 156 49.40 -16.62 -24.50
N GLN A 157 50.46 -17.08 -25.16
CA GLN A 157 51.84 -16.69 -24.90
C GLN A 157 52.34 -15.61 -25.88
N GLY A 158 53.39 -14.90 -25.51
CA GLY A 158 54.06 -13.92 -26.37
C GLY A 158 53.57 -12.47 -26.25
N TYR A 159 52.75 -12.13 -25.26
CA TYR A 159 52.39 -10.74 -24.96
C TYR A 159 53.48 -10.04 -24.14
N PRO A 160 54.08 -8.94 -24.63
CA PRO A 160 54.97 -8.12 -23.82
C PRO A 160 54.19 -7.30 -22.79
N ARG A 161 54.81 -7.00 -21.65
CA ARG A 161 54.23 -6.07 -20.66
C ARG A 161 54.26 -4.65 -21.22
N VAL A 162 53.10 -4.03 -21.39
CA VAL A 162 52.93 -2.68 -22.00
C VAL A 162 52.17 -1.70 -21.10
N LEU A 163 51.97 -2.05 -19.83
CA LEU A 163 51.23 -1.28 -18.83
C LEU A 163 51.68 0.19 -18.77
N LEU A 164 52.98 0.44 -18.56
CA LEU A 164 53.52 1.80 -18.46
C LEU A 164 53.36 2.60 -19.76
N GLN A 165 53.46 1.94 -20.91
CA GLN A 165 53.28 2.58 -22.22
C GLN A 165 51.83 3.05 -22.44
N LYS A 166 50.84 2.29 -21.95
CA LYS A 166 49.42 2.65 -22.07
C LYS A 166 48.99 3.71 -21.05
N VAL A 167 49.48 3.62 -19.82
CA VAL A 167 49.03 4.48 -18.71
C VAL A 167 49.83 5.79 -18.62
N GLY A 168 51.05 5.84 -19.15
CA GLY A 168 51.91 7.03 -19.11
C GLY A 168 51.33 8.28 -19.79
N ASN A 169 50.33 8.13 -20.67
CA ASN A 169 49.64 9.27 -21.28
C ASN A 169 48.61 9.92 -20.34
N LEU A 170 48.15 9.19 -19.32
CA LEU A 170 47.11 9.62 -18.38
C LEU A 170 47.70 10.08 -17.04
N ILE A 171 48.76 9.40 -16.59
CA ILE A 171 49.46 9.71 -15.35
C ILE A 171 50.85 10.19 -15.72
N LYS A 172 51.12 11.48 -15.51
CA LYS A 172 52.42 12.09 -15.85
C LYS A 172 53.47 11.93 -14.75
N ASP A 173 53.04 11.60 -13.54
CA ASP A 173 53.92 11.45 -12.38
C ASP A 173 54.66 10.10 -12.42
N THR A 174 55.99 10.17 -12.39
CA THR A 174 56.86 9.00 -12.53
C THR A 174 56.83 8.08 -11.33
N HIS A 175 56.61 8.61 -10.11
CA HIS A 175 56.53 7.81 -8.89
C HIS A 175 55.19 7.08 -8.80
N ALA A 176 54.10 7.75 -9.20
CA ALA A 176 52.77 7.15 -9.32
C ALA A 176 52.78 5.97 -10.32
N LEU A 177 53.43 6.16 -11.46
CA LEU A 177 53.57 5.12 -12.48
C LEU A 177 54.41 3.94 -11.96
N ALA A 178 55.49 4.20 -11.25
CA ALA A 178 56.34 3.16 -10.68
C ALA A 178 55.62 2.34 -9.61
N LEU A 179 54.87 2.98 -8.71
CA LEU A 179 54.04 2.30 -7.71
C LEU A 179 52.95 1.46 -8.38
N LEU A 180 52.28 2.02 -9.40
CA LEU A 180 51.26 1.30 -10.16
C LEU A 180 51.82 0.06 -10.88
N ASP A 181 53.03 0.16 -11.44
CA ASP A 181 53.68 -0.98 -12.10
C ASP A 181 54.00 -2.10 -11.10
N LYS A 182 54.51 -1.76 -9.90
CA LYS A 182 54.74 -2.74 -8.82
C LYS A 182 53.45 -3.44 -8.40
N LEU A 183 52.37 -2.67 -8.17
CA LEU A 183 51.07 -3.18 -7.71
C LEU A 183 50.43 -4.14 -8.72
N LEU A 184 50.69 -3.96 -10.02
CA LEU A 184 50.14 -4.80 -11.10
C LEU A 184 51.14 -5.85 -11.60
N SER A 185 52.07 -6.29 -10.74
CA SER A 185 52.96 -7.42 -11.02
C SER A 185 52.16 -8.73 -11.13
N ILE A 186 52.45 -9.54 -12.16
CA ILE A 186 51.76 -10.82 -12.39
C ILE A 186 52.03 -11.78 -11.23
N ASP A 187 53.32 -11.94 -10.88
CA ASP A 187 53.76 -12.69 -9.71
C ASP A 187 53.25 -12.00 -8.44
N PRO A 188 52.31 -12.62 -7.70
CA PRO A 188 51.77 -12.04 -6.48
C PRO A 188 52.85 -11.83 -5.40
N GLY A 189 53.89 -12.67 -5.36
CA GLY A 189 54.97 -12.55 -4.38
C GLY A 189 55.87 -11.33 -4.59
N LYS A 190 55.79 -10.69 -5.77
CA LYS A 190 56.51 -9.44 -6.09
C LYS A 190 55.66 -8.19 -5.86
N ARG A 191 54.37 -8.32 -5.54
CA ARG A 191 53.52 -7.17 -5.26
C ARG A 191 53.77 -6.67 -3.83
N PRO A 192 53.87 -5.35 -3.62
CA PRO A 192 53.99 -4.81 -2.28
C PRO A 192 52.71 -5.11 -1.48
N VAL A 193 52.87 -5.35 -0.18
CA VAL A 193 51.71 -5.38 0.73
C VAL A 193 51.19 -3.95 0.94
N ALA A 194 49.97 -3.81 1.45
CA ALA A 194 49.33 -2.51 1.58
C ALA A 194 50.14 -1.51 2.44
N GLU A 195 50.88 -2.03 3.43
CA GLU A 195 51.80 -1.24 4.27
C GLU A 195 52.94 -0.66 3.43
N ASP A 196 53.69 -1.51 2.71
CA ASP A 196 54.77 -1.09 1.80
C ASP A 196 54.28 -0.17 0.67
N ALA A 197 53.03 -0.34 0.21
CA ALA A 197 52.45 0.50 -0.82
C ALA A 197 52.08 1.90 -0.30
N LEU A 198 51.64 2.00 0.96
CA LEU A 198 51.36 3.28 1.62
C LEU A 198 52.66 4.00 2.03
N ASP A 199 53.74 3.26 2.23
CA ASP A 199 55.09 3.79 2.50
C ASP A 199 55.90 4.10 1.22
N ASP A 200 55.30 3.96 0.02
CA ASP A 200 55.98 4.28 -1.23
C ASP A 200 56.18 5.80 -1.40
N ILE A 201 57.35 6.17 -1.94
CA ILE A 201 57.80 7.56 -2.12
C ILE A 201 56.78 8.44 -2.85
N PHE A 202 55.89 7.86 -3.66
CA PHE A 202 54.80 8.58 -4.31
C PHE A 202 53.96 9.41 -3.32
N PHE A 203 53.68 8.91 -2.12
CA PHE A 203 52.86 9.62 -1.12
C PHE A 203 53.63 10.69 -0.35
N PHE A 204 54.96 10.74 -0.49
CA PHE A 204 55.86 11.65 0.20
C PHE A 204 56.59 12.60 -0.75
N THR A 205 56.26 12.56 -2.05
CA THR A 205 56.78 13.48 -3.07
C THR A 205 55.74 14.56 -3.37
N ASP A 206 56.17 15.80 -3.55
CA ASP A 206 55.24 16.90 -3.83
C ASP A 206 54.56 16.77 -5.21
N PRO A 207 53.24 17.05 -5.32
CA PRO A 207 52.38 17.56 -4.25
C PRO A 207 51.89 16.48 -3.28
N LEU A 208 52.06 16.73 -1.97
CA LEU A 208 51.59 15.83 -0.92
C LEU A 208 50.06 15.65 -0.93
N PRO A 209 49.55 14.49 -0.47
CA PRO A 209 48.12 14.24 -0.35
C PRO A 209 47.41 15.25 0.56
N THR A 210 46.28 15.81 0.12
CA THR A 210 45.46 16.70 0.95
C THR A 210 44.61 15.92 1.94
N PRO A 211 44.40 16.40 3.18
CA PRO A 211 43.63 15.69 4.21
C PRO A 211 42.14 15.54 3.89
N ASN A 212 41.61 16.34 2.95
CA ASN A 212 40.26 16.22 2.43
C ASN A 212 40.17 16.82 1.02
N ILE A 213 39.10 16.46 0.29
CA ILE A 213 38.85 16.90 -1.08
C ILE A 213 37.95 18.14 -1.15
N ARG A 214 37.96 19.00 -0.12
CA ARG A 214 37.03 20.14 -0.01
C ARG A 214 37.15 21.12 -1.16
N ASP A 215 38.36 21.39 -1.65
CA ASP A 215 38.59 22.22 -2.84
C ASP A 215 37.93 21.67 -4.12
N LEU A 216 37.73 20.35 -4.19
CA LEU A 216 36.96 19.71 -5.27
C LEU A 216 35.44 19.85 -5.06
N MET A 217 34.98 19.86 -3.81
CA MET A 217 33.57 19.98 -3.43
C MET A 217 33.06 21.42 -3.50
N ASP A 218 33.92 22.41 -3.21
CA ASP A 218 33.58 23.83 -3.26
C ASP A 218 33.43 24.32 -4.72
N LYS A 219 34.07 23.63 -5.68
CA LYS A 219 33.83 23.83 -7.13
C LYS A 219 32.45 23.32 -7.59
N LEU A 220 31.65 22.72 -6.69
CA LEU A 220 30.33 22.14 -6.96
C LEU A 220 29.18 22.87 -6.23
N THR A 221 29.40 24.02 -5.60
CA THR A 221 28.35 24.70 -4.83
C THR A 221 27.40 25.49 -5.73
N GLY A 222 26.13 25.07 -5.79
CA GLY A 222 25.07 25.82 -6.48
C GLY A 222 23.80 25.04 -6.80
N THR A 223 23.69 23.75 -6.48
CA THR A 223 22.46 22.99 -6.83
C THR A 223 22.16 21.89 -5.82
N SER A 224 21.03 22.05 -5.14
CA SER A 224 20.34 20.99 -4.41
C SER A 224 19.40 20.28 -5.38
N TYR A 225 19.50 18.95 -5.48
CA TYR A 225 18.86 18.15 -6.54
C TYR A 225 17.67 17.32 -6.04
N PHE A 226 16.72 17.93 -5.32
CA PHE A 226 15.65 17.16 -4.67
C PHE A 226 14.19 17.59 -4.91
N GLU A 227 13.87 18.67 -5.62
CA GLU A 227 12.47 19.11 -5.76
C GLU A 227 11.98 19.27 -7.22
N PHE A 228 10.71 18.88 -7.41
CA PHE A 228 9.77 19.28 -8.47
C PHE A 228 9.58 18.39 -9.72
N THR A 229 8.62 17.44 -9.63
CA THR A 229 7.85 16.91 -10.77
C THR A 229 6.36 16.83 -10.42
N ALA A 230 5.66 17.96 -10.50
CA ALA A 230 4.20 18.01 -10.53
C ALA A 230 3.74 19.23 -11.34
N ALA A 231 3.72 19.12 -12.68
CA ALA A 231 2.81 19.88 -13.55
C ALA A 231 2.96 19.51 -15.04
N ARG A 232 1.86 18.99 -15.59
CA ARG A 232 1.33 19.15 -16.96
C ARG A 232 1.77 18.21 -18.08
N GLY A 233 0.76 17.50 -18.59
CA GLY A 233 0.71 16.98 -19.95
C GLY A 233 -0.72 16.57 -20.35
N ALA A 234 -1.59 17.54 -20.68
CA ALA A 234 -2.76 17.31 -21.54
C ALA A 234 -3.22 18.65 -22.15
N HIS A 235 -2.56 19.07 -23.23
CA HIS A 235 -3.08 19.88 -24.34
C HIS A 235 -1.91 20.22 -25.27
N ALA A 236 -1.62 19.33 -26.21
CA ALA A 236 -0.68 19.61 -27.30
C ALA A 236 -1.12 18.87 -28.57
N ASN A 237 -2.15 19.39 -29.23
CA ASN A 237 -2.30 19.23 -30.66
C ASN A 237 -3.14 20.38 -31.23
N ARG A 238 -2.47 21.46 -31.60
CA ARG A 238 -2.87 22.46 -32.60
C ARG A 238 -1.65 23.34 -32.89
N GLN A 239 -1.04 23.16 -34.06
CA GLN A 239 0.00 24.06 -34.56
C GLN A 239 -0.62 25.27 -35.29
N PRO A 240 0.12 26.40 -35.38
CA PRO A 240 -0.40 27.70 -35.76
C PRO A 240 -0.16 28.05 -37.24
N GLN A 241 -1.13 28.71 -37.89
CA GLN A 241 -0.91 29.44 -39.15
C GLN A 241 -1.09 30.94 -38.92
N ARG A 242 -0.07 31.71 -39.32
CA ARG A 242 -0.04 33.18 -39.34
C ARG A 242 -0.73 33.71 -40.61
N PRO A 243 -1.35 34.90 -40.60
CA PRO A 243 -1.86 35.54 -41.81
C PRO A 243 -0.77 36.36 -42.52
N GLN A 244 -0.71 36.23 -43.85
CA GLN A 244 -0.04 37.17 -44.75
C GLN A 244 -1.09 37.98 -45.52
N HIS A 245 -0.82 39.28 -45.64
CA HIS A 245 -1.45 40.23 -46.52
C HIS A 245 -1.16 39.90 -47.99
N SER A 246 -2.18 40.00 -48.85
CA SER A 246 -2.00 40.39 -50.25
C SER A 246 -3.32 40.86 -50.87
N SER A 247 -3.25 42.07 -51.43
CA SER A 247 -4.21 42.79 -52.28
C SER A 247 -4.43 42.11 -53.64
N VAL A 248 -5.65 42.13 -54.18
CA VAL A 248 -5.95 42.30 -55.64
C VAL A 248 -7.36 42.89 -55.82
N GLN A 249 -7.46 43.88 -56.72
CA GLN A 249 -8.67 44.56 -57.23
C GLN A 249 -9.42 43.75 -58.31
N SER A 250 -10.74 43.99 -58.44
CA SER A 250 -11.47 44.16 -59.73
C SER A 250 -12.97 44.32 -59.45
N ASN A 251 -13.56 45.52 -59.59
CA ASN A 251 -14.19 46.10 -60.79
C ASN A 251 -15.54 45.49 -61.23
N ALA A 252 -16.59 46.34 -61.18
CA ALA A 252 -17.68 46.57 -62.15
C ALA A 252 -18.99 46.92 -61.39
N ASN A 253 -19.44 48.18 -61.35
CA ASN A 253 -20.34 48.85 -62.33
C ASN A 253 -21.59 48.01 -62.63
N ASN A 254 -22.86 48.45 -62.64
CA ASN A 254 -23.61 49.71 -62.56
C ASN A 254 -25.07 49.26 -62.23
N ARG A 255 -26.01 50.02 -61.67
CA ARG A 255 -26.82 51.05 -62.36
C ARG A 255 -27.89 51.64 -61.41
N HIS A 256 -27.90 52.98 -61.35
CA HIS A 256 -29.04 53.93 -61.42
C HIS A 256 -30.26 53.82 -60.49
N ALA A 257 -30.49 54.83 -59.62
CA ALA A 257 -31.30 56.07 -59.81
C ALA A 257 -32.73 55.87 -59.26
N ASN A 258 -33.39 56.74 -58.48
CA ASN A 258 -33.36 58.21 -58.36
C ASN A 258 -33.96 58.63 -56.98
N PRO A 259 -33.82 59.89 -56.55
CA PRO A 259 -34.26 60.43 -55.24
C PRO A 259 -35.52 61.30 -55.34
N TYR A 260 -36.34 61.39 -54.28
CA TYR A 260 -37.30 62.44 -53.89
C TYR A 260 -37.98 61.90 -52.59
N SER A 261 -38.40 62.62 -51.54
CA SER A 261 -38.61 64.03 -51.25
C SER A 261 -38.80 64.16 -49.72
N SER A 262 -38.58 65.36 -49.20
CA SER A 262 -38.77 65.89 -47.84
C SER A 262 -40.11 65.60 -47.12
N ALA A 263 -40.06 65.29 -45.81
CA ALA A 263 -40.49 66.17 -44.69
C ALA A 263 -40.77 65.35 -43.39
N PRO A 264 -40.58 65.91 -42.19
CA PRO A 264 -40.55 65.18 -40.91
C PRO A 264 -41.85 65.30 -40.10
N LEU A 265 -42.14 64.33 -39.20
CA LEU A 265 -43.06 64.51 -38.06
C LEU A 265 -42.82 63.47 -36.93
N GLU A 266 -42.46 64.03 -35.77
CA GLU A 266 -42.60 63.62 -34.35
C GLU A 266 -42.29 62.19 -33.83
N PRO A 267 -41.50 62.08 -32.72
CA PRO A 267 -41.41 60.88 -31.89
C PRO A 267 -42.37 60.94 -30.69
N GLY A 268 -43.33 60.03 -30.64
CA GLY A 268 -44.25 59.87 -29.51
C GLY A 268 -44.13 58.49 -28.86
N ILE A 269 -43.82 58.50 -27.56
CA ILE A 269 -44.15 57.49 -26.54
C ILE A 269 -43.20 56.27 -26.43
N MET A 270 -42.23 56.38 -25.51
CA MET A 270 -41.90 55.29 -24.57
C MET A 270 -41.10 55.83 -23.38
N ALA A 271 -41.79 56.49 -22.44
CA ALA A 271 -41.27 56.71 -21.09
C ALA A 271 -41.82 55.60 -20.16
N LEU A 272 -41.37 54.36 -20.37
CA LEU A 272 -41.56 53.32 -19.37
C LEU A 272 -40.71 53.65 -18.13
N ASN A 273 -41.31 53.51 -16.96
CA ASN A 273 -40.74 53.81 -15.66
C ASN A 273 -39.47 52.98 -15.40
N LYS A 274 -38.29 53.53 -15.75
CA LYS A 274 -36.96 52.89 -15.59
C LYS A 274 -36.71 52.32 -14.18
N ARG A 275 -37.46 52.81 -13.18
CA ARG A 275 -37.35 52.49 -11.75
C ARG A 275 -37.99 51.15 -11.39
N GLY A 276 -39.17 50.85 -11.95
CA GLY A 276 -39.82 49.54 -11.78
C GLY A 276 -39.03 48.43 -12.48
N ILE A 277 -38.48 48.75 -13.66
CA ILE A 277 -37.68 47.84 -14.47
C ILE A 277 -36.44 47.38 -13.69
N LEU A 278 -35.71 48.29 -13.05
CA LEU A 278 -34.51 47.94 -12.26
C LEU A 278 -34.83 47.01 -11.08
N ALA A 279 -35.90 47.29 -10.33
CA ALA A 279 -36.33 46.44 -9.22
C ALA A 279 -36.76 45.04 -9.70
N THR A 280 -37.50 44.96 -10.81
CA THR A 280 -37.87 43.67 -11.41
C THR A 280 -36.67 42.89 -11.95
N CYS A 281 -35.67 43.57 -12.52
CA CYS A 281 -34.43 42.93 -12.96
C CYS A 281 -33.62 42.39 -11.77
N LEU A 282 -33.52 43.13 -10.67
CA LEU A 282 -32.80 42.69 -9.47
C LEU A 282 -33.47 41.49 -8.79
N LEU A 283 -34.82 41.48 -8.70
CA LEU A 283 -35.57 40.32 -8.21
C LEU A 283 -35.45 39.12 -9.17
N GLY A 284 -35.44 39.35 -10.48
CA GLY A 284 -35.18 38.31 -11.48
C GLY A 284 -33.79 37.68 -11.32
N VAL A 285 -32.75 38.49 -11.12
CA VAL A 285 -31.39 38.00 -10.85
C VAL A 285 -31.33 37.24 -9.52
N ALA A 286 -31.98 37.75 -8.46
CA ALA A 286 -32.04 37.06 -7.18
C ALA A 286 -32.74 35.68 -7.29
N ALA A 287 -33.84 35.60 -8.04
CA ALA A 287 -34.55 34.35 -8.29
C ALA A 287 -33.70 33.34 -9.08
N VAL A 288 -32.96 33.82 -10.10
CA VAL A 288 -32.04 32.97 -10.88
C VAL A 288 -30.90 32.46 -10.00
N LEU A 289 -30.27 33.31 -9.18
CA LEU A 289 -29.21 32.89 -8.25
C LEU A 289 -29.70 31.87 -7.22
N PHE A 290 -30.93 32.04 -6.72
CA PHE A 290 -31.55 31.10 -5.81
C PHE A 290 -31.83 29.75 -6.48
N LEU A 291 -32.35 29.76 -7.71
CA LEU A 291 -32.58 28.54 -8.52
C LEU A 291 -31.26 27.83 -8.85
N ILE A 292 -30.21 28.56 -9.21
CA ILE A 292 -28.87 27.99 -9.44
C ILE A 292 -28.32 27.35 -8.16
N GLY A 293 -28.49 28.01 -7.01
CA GLY A 293 -28.10 27.46 -5.70
C GLY A 293 -28.79 26.12 -5.40
N ILE A 294 -30.11 26.04 -5.58
CA ILE A 294 -30.88 24.80 -5.40
C ILE A 294 -30.43 23.73 -6.39
N LEU A 295 -30.29 24.08 -7.67
CA LEU A 295 -29.86 23.15 -8.71
C LEU A 295 -28.47 22.59 -8.41
N ALA A 296 -27.54 23.41 -7.92
CA ALA A 296 -26.19 22.98 -7.56
C ALA A 296 -26.19 22.00 -6.37
N ILE A 297 -27.07 22.20 -5.37
CA ILE A 297 -27.23 21.25 -4.24
C ILE A 297 -27.64 19.86 -4.75
N ILE A 298 -28.48 19.79 -5.78
CA ILE A 298 -28.99 18.52 -6.32
C ILE A 298 -28.00 17.91 -7.32
N VAL A 299 -27.54 18.69 -8.29
CA VAL A 299 -26.77 18.20 -9.45
C VAL A 299 -25.34 17.83 -9.07
N VAL A 300 -24.67 18.63 -8.24
CA VAL A 300 -23.24 18.41 -7.95
C VAL A 300 -23.00 17.08 -7.21
N PRO A 301 -23.74 16.73 -6.15
CA PRO A 301 -23.61 15.41 -5.53
C PRO A 301 -23.88 14.25 -6.50
N ILE A 302 -24.85 14.39 -7.41
CA ILE A 302 -25.16 13.36 -8.42
C ILE A 302 -23.99 13.16 -9.37
N ILE A 303 -23.35 14.23 -9.84
CA ILE A 303 -22.18 14.15 -10.73
C ILE A 303 -21.00 13.49 -10.01
N ILE A 304 -20.71 13.91 -8.78
CA ILE A 304 -19.60 13.33 -7.99
C ILE A 304 -19.86 11.84 -7.75
N ASN A 305 -21.06 11.46 -7.32
CA ASN A 305 -21.39 10.07 -7.06
C ASN A 305 -21.30 9.23 -8.33
N ARG A 306 -21.78 9.73 -9.48
CA ARG A 306 -21.60 9.03 -10.77
C ARG A 306 -20.13 8.86 -11.13
N GLN A 307 -19.33 9.91 -11.00
CA GLN A 307 -17.91 9.84 -11.32
C GLN A 307 -17.16 8.84 -10.42
N VAL A 308 -17.51 8.78 -9.13
CA VAL A 308 -16.98 7.76 -8.20
C VAL A 308 -17.40 6.37 -8.66
N LEU A 309 -18.70 6.15 -8.93
CA LEU A 309 -19.22 4.84 -9.36
C LEU A 309 -18.58 4.35 -10.67
N ASP A 310 -18.40 5.24 -11.64
CA ASP A 310 -17.78 4.91 -12.94
C ASP A 310 -16.29 4.53 -12.81
N GLN A 311 -15.62 4.94 -11.73
CA GLN A 311 -14.20 4.66 -11.46
C GLN A 311 -13.99 3.56 -10.39
N THR A 312 -15.05 3.09 -9.74
CA THR A 312 -15.00 2.11 -8.64
C THR A 312 -15.16 0.69 -9.15
N TYR A 313 -14.18 0.21 -9.92
CA TYR A 313 -14.08 -1.21 -10.27
C TYR A 313 -12.62 -1.69 -10.37
N VAL A 314 -12.42 -2.97 -10.10
CA VAL A 314 -11.16 -3.67 -10.29
C VAL A 314 -11.13 -4.25 -11.71
N GLY A 315 -10.18 -3.82 -12.54
CA GLY A 315 -10.12 -4.23 -13.93
C GLY A 315 -9.21 -3.33 -14.74
N PHE A 316 -9.55 -3.21 -16.02
CA PHE A 316 -8.77 -2.46 -17.00
C PHE A 316 -9.56 -1.27 -17.54
N VAL A 317 -8.86 -0.17 -17.78
CA VAL A 317 -9.32 0.90 -18.67
C VAL A 317 -9.03 0.46 -20.09
N LYS A 318 -10.08 0.39 -20.92
CA LYS A 318 -9.95 0.06 -22.35
C LYS A 318 -9.72 1.35 -23.13
N ASP A 319 -8.46 1.72 -23.35
CA ASP A 319 -8.08 2.83 -24.22
C ASP A 319 -7.41 2.31 -25.50
N GLY A 320 -8.23 2.11 -26.54
CA GLY A 320 -7.79 1.55 -27.82
C GLY A 320 -7.24 0.12 -27.70
N ASN A 321 -6.02 -0.11 -28.19
CA ASN A 321 -5.33 -1.41 -28.18
C ASN A 321 -4.58 -1.72 -26.86
N ARG A 322 -4.64 -0.84 -25.85
CA ARG A 322 -3.95 -1.03 -24.57
C ARG A 322 -4.96 -1.15 -23.44
N SER A 323 -4.85 -2.25 -22.70
CA SER A 323 -5.56 -2.48 -21.44
C SER A 323 -4.62 -2.14 -20.29
N GLU A 324 -4.79 -0.95 -19.69
CA GLU A 324 -4.08 -0.56 -18.47
C GLU A 324 -4.96 -0.82 -17.25
N TYR A 325 -4.38 -1.20 -16.11
CA TYR A 325 -5.13 -1.32 -14.86
C TYR A 325 -5.75 0.02 -14.43
N THR A 326 -6.98 -0.03 -13.91
CA THR A 326 -7.60 1.12 -13.23
C THR A 326 -6.77 1.52 -12.02
N ASP A 327 -6.87 2.79 -11.60
CA ASP A 327 -6.16 3.27 -10.39
C ASP A 327 -6.61 2.51 -9.14
N THR A 328 -7.90 2.17 -9.04
CA THR A 328 -8.47 1.27 -8.03
C THR A 328 -7.75 -0.07 -8.01
N THR A 329 -7.49 -0.67 -9.19
CA THR A 329 -6.78 -1.95 -9.29
C THR A 329 -5.33 -1.82 -8.86
N LYS A 330 -4.61 -0.77 -9.31
CA LYS A 330 -3.21 -0.55 -8.93
C LYS A 330 -3.06 -0.43 -7.41
N LYS A 331 -3.93 0.36 -6.76
CA LYS A 331 -3.97 0.56 -5.31
C LYS A 331 -4.41 -0.70 -4.56
N TRP A 332 -5.33 -1.48 -5.12
CA TRP A 332 -5.76 -2.75 -4.53
C TRP A 332 -4.66 -3.83 -4.58
N ILE A 333 -3.89 -3.91 -5.66
CA ILE A 333 -2.79 -4.86 -5.81
C ILE A 333 -1.67 -4.54 -4.81
N ASN A 334 -1.31 -3.27 -4.71
CA ASN A 334 -0.25 -2.76 -3.84
C ASN A 334 -0.82 -1.66 -2.93
N PRO A 335 -1.48 -2.05 -1.82
CA PRO A 335 -2.09 -1.09 -0.91
C PRO A 335 -1.01 -0.16 -0.31
N PRO A 336 -1.18 1.17 -0.38
CA PRO A 336 -0.20 2.12 0.15
C PRO A 336 -0.37 2.30 1.68
N TYR A 337 -0.57 1.20 2.41
CA TYR A 337 -0.86 1.24 3.84
C TYR A 337 0.42 1.05 4.65
N LYS A 338 0.56 1.83 5.71
CA LYS A 338 1.52 1.57 6.78
C LYS A 338 0.87 0.62 7.78
N MET A 339 1.21 -0.67 7.66
CA MET A 339 0.70 -1.70 8.54
C MET A 339 1.73 -2.06 9.61
N ASN A 340 1.34 -1.95 10.87
CA ASN A 340 2.15 -2.37 12.02
C ASN A 340 1.36 -3.33 12.89
N MET A 341 1.98 -4.46 13.23
CA MET A 341 1.48 -5.45 14.15
C MET A 341 2.28 -5.37 15.45
N TYR A 342 1.62 -5.06 16.56
CA TYR A 342 2.21 -5.06 17.89
C TYR A 342 1.72 -6.28 18.66
N ILE A 343 2.64 -7.09 19.20
CA ILE A 343 2.32 -8.33 19.91
C ILE A 343 2.78 -8.23 21.36
N TRP A 344 1.91 -8.56 22.30
CA TRP A 344 2.22 -8.76 23.71
C TRP A 344 2.02 -10.23 24.05
N LEU A 345 2.99 -10.83 24.74
CA LEU A 345 2.93 -12.22 25.16
C LEU A 345 2.75 -12.30 26.68
N TYR A 346 2.07 -13.35 27.13
CA TYR A 346 1.86 -13.63 28.54
C TYR A 346 2.81 -14.74 29.00
N ASN A 347 3.77 -14.38 29.84
CA ASN A 347 4.66 -15.35 30.49
C ASN A 347 3.99 -15.94 31.73
N VAL A 348 3.82 -17.26 31.78
CA VAL A 348 3.26 -17.98 32.93
C VAL A 348 4.32 -18.17 34.00
N THR A 349 4.14 -17.54 35.16
CA THR A 349 5.16 -17.51 36.23
C THR A 349 5.05 -18.66 37.24
N ASN A 350 3.88 -19.30 37.34
CA ASN A 350 3.58 -20.36 38.33
C ASN A 350 3.10 -21.68 37.68
N ALA A 351 3.69 -22.06 36.55
CA ALA A 351 3.27 -23.24 35.77
C ALA A 351 3.17 -24.53 36.60
N GLN A 352 4.11 -24.78 37.52
CA GLN A 352 4.11 -25.98 38.37
C GLN A 352 2.95 -26.00 39.37
N GLN A 353 2.57 -24.84 39.92
CA GLN A 353 1.43 -24.69 40.83
C GLN A 353 0.11 -24.91 40.09
N VAL A 354 0.02 -24.45 38.83
CA VAL A 354 -1.15 -24.69 37.96
C VAL A 354 -1.31 -26.18 37.67
N ILE A 355 -0.22 -26.86 37.29
CA ILE A 355 -0.21 -28.30 37.02
C ILE A 355 -0.69 -29.10 38.25
N ARG A 356 -0.26 -28.70 39.45
CA ARG A 356 -0.68 -29.34 40.71
C ARG A 356 -2.12 -29.04 41.12
N GLY A 357 -2.80 -28.12 40.43
CA GLY A 357 -4.20 -27.74 40.70
C GLY A 357 -4.40 -26.85 41.92
N VAL A 358 -3.31 -26.27 42.47
CA VAL A 358 -3.35 -25.49 43.73
C VAL A 358 -3.57 -24.01 43.51
N GLU A 359 -3.13 -23.45 42.38
CA GLU A 359 -3.28 -22.03 42.03
C GLU A 359 -3.82 -21.86 40.62
N LYS A 360 -4.41 -20.69 40.35
CA LYS A 360 -4.73 -20.25 38.98
C LYS A 360 -3.49 -19.70 38.26
N PRO A 361 -3.47 -19.68 36.92
CA PRO A 361 -2.33 -19.15 36.15
C PRO A 361 -2.06 -17.68 36.47
N LYS A 362 -0.79 -17.37 36.81
CA LYS A 362 -0.27 -16.01 37.01
C LYS A 362 0.55 -15.58 35.81
N LEU A 363 0.04 -14.58 35.10
CA LEU A 363 0.58 -14.08 33.85
C LEU A 363 1.41 -12.82 34.10
N LYS A 364 2.53 -12.69 33.38
CA LYS A 364 3.30 -11.46 33.27
C LYS A 364 3.35 -11.05 31.80
N GLN A 365 2.74 -9.93 31.46
CA GLN A 365 2.76 -9.38 30.11
C GLN A 365 4.17 -8.91 29.72
N ILE A 366 4.57 -9.21 28.48
CA ILE A 366 5.85 -8.83 27.88
C ILE A 366 5.59 -8.31 26.47
N GLY A 367 5.99 -7.07 26.18
CA GLY A 367 5.79 -6.45 24.88
C GLY A 367 5.73 -4.92 24.96
N PRO A 368 5.43 -4.25 23.83
CA PRO A 368 5.14 -4.85 22.53
C PRO A 368 6.39 -5.33 21.79
N PHE A 369 6.22 -6.40 21.02
CA PHE A 369 7.09 -6.78 19.90
C PHE A 369 6.43 -6.29 18.62
N ALA A 370 7.09 -5.38 17.92
CA ALA A 370 6.54 -4.73 16.73
C ALA A 370 7.04 -5.39 15.44
N PHE A 371 6.13 -5.64 14.53
CA PHE A 371 6.39 -6.14 13.19
C PHE A 371 5.75 -5.21 12.16
N VAL A 372 6.55 -4.74 11.20
CA VAL A 372 6.05 -4.02 10.03
C VAL A 372 5.54 -5.07 9.06
N GLU A 373 4.27 -4.97 8.70
CA GLU A 373 3.63 -5.86 7.74
C GLU A 373 3.65 -5.24 6.34
N LYS A 374 3.94 -6.05 5.33
CA LYS A 374 3.76 -5.70 3.93
C LYS A 374 2.83 -6.70 3.27
N GLN A 375 1.81 -6.20 2.60
CA GLN A 375 0.87 -7.00 1.83
C GLN A 375 0.90 -6.61 0.36
N TYR A 376 0.79 -7.60 -0.52
CA TYR A 376 0.61 -7.40 -1.96
C TYR A 376 -0.12 -8.59 -2.57
N LYS A 377 -0.87 -8.33 -3.65
CA LYS A 377 -1.65 -9.37 -4.32
C LYS A 377 -0.86 -9.99 -5.47
N THR A 378 -0.94 -11.31 -5.60
CA THR A 378 -0.32 -12.07 -6.69
C THR A 378 -1.29 -13.03 -7.34
N GLU A 379 -0.89 -13.65 -8.45
CA GLU A 379 -1.71 -14.61 -9.21
C GLU A 379 -3.07 -14.03 -9.63
N ILE A 380 -3.08 -12.73 -9.94
CA ILE A 380 -4.30 -11.98 -10.28
C ILE A 380 -4.79 -12.42 -11.66
N THR A 381 -5.97 -13.03 -11.69
CA THR A 381 -6.58 -13.56 -12.91
C THR A 381 -8.03 -13.10 -13.00
N PHE A 382 -8.34 -12.30 -14.03
CA PHE A 382 -9.71 -11.90 -14.32
C PHE A 382 -10.46 -13.03 -15.02
N ILE A 383 -11.65 -13.34 -14.54
CA ILE A 383 -12.49 -14.44 -15.00
C ILE A 383 -13.92 -13.94 -15.22
N LYS A 384 -14.77 -14.77 -15.85
CA LYS A 384 -16.19 -14.47 -16.10
C LYS A 384 -16.36 -13.12 -16.85
N ASN A 385 -15.63 -12.92 -17.94
CA ASN A 385 -15.61 -11.67 -18.71
C ASN A 385 -15.27 -10.44 -17.83
N ASP A 386 -14.22 -10.56 -17.02
CA ASP A 386 -13.72 -9.52 -16.11
C ASP A 386 -14.67 -9.10 -14.98
N THR A 387 -15.77 -9.83 -14.75
CA THR A 387 -16.72 -9.56 -13.65
C THR A 387 -16.30 -10.17 -12.31
N ALA A 388 -15.32 -11.07 -12.32
CA ALA A 388 -14.72 -11.63 -11.12
C ALA A 388 -13.20 -11.71 -11.27
N VAL A 389 -12.49 -11.68 -10.15
CA VAL A 389 -11.03 -11.75 -10.10
C VAL A 389 -10.60 -12.79 -9.06
N LEU A 390 -9.70 -13.67 -9.49
CA LEU A 390 -8.99 -14.61 -8.64
C LEU A 390 -7.65 -14.01 -8.24
N TYR A 391 -7.27 -14.10 -6.96
CA TYR A 391 -5.97 -13.62 -6.50
C TYR A 391 -5.54 -14.31 -5.20
N ARG A 392 -4.29 -14.11 -4.82
CA ARG A 392 -3.73 -14.46 -3.51
C ARG A 392 -3.22 -13.23 -2.79
N ASN A 393 -3.43 -13.14 -1.48
CA ASN A 393 -2.88 -12.04 -0.67
C ASN A 393 -1.59 -12.51 0.03
N ASN A 394 -0.43 -12.05 -0.44
CA ASN A 394 0.84 -12.40 0.18
C ASN A 394 1.16 -11.43 1.33
N LYS A 395 1.61 -11.96 2.46
CA LYS A 395 1.95 -11.19 3.66
C LYS A 395 3.38 -11.47 4.09
N THR A 396 4.11 -10.41 4.42
CA THR A 396 5.47 -10.50 4.96
C THR A 396 5.60 -9.64 6.20
N TYR A 397 6.20 -10.19 7.25
CA TYR A 397 6.37 -9.54 8.54
C TYR A 397 7.85 -9.27 8.80
N PHE A 398 8.18 -8.03 9.13
CA PHE A 398 9.54 -7.57 9.42
C PHE A 398 9.62 -7.08 10.87
N PHE A 399 10.38 -7.76 11.71
CA PHE A 399 10.60 -7.32 13.08
C PHE A 399 11.27 -5.93 13.12
N SER A 400 10.73 -5.02 13.93
CA SER A 400 11.26 -3.67 14.15
C SER A 400 11.63 -3.49 15.60
N GLN A 401 12.93 -3.45 15.89
CA GLN A 401 13.41 -3.20 17.25
C GLN A 401 13.06 -1.79 17.73
N ASP A 402 13.04 -0.81 16.82
CA ASP A 402 12.79 0.61 17.14
C ASP A 402 11.35 0.86 17.61
N LEU A 403 10.39 0.10 17.07
CA LEU A 403 8.98 0.17 17.45
C LEU A 403 8.63 -0.79 18.61
N SER A 404 9.56 -1.66 19.00
CA SER A 404 9.38 -2.61 20.10
C SER A 404 9.76 -1.98 21.45
N CYS A 405 9.32 -2.60 22.55
CA CYS A 405 9.68 -2.12 23.89
C CYS A 405 11.21 -2.15 24.13
N LYS A 406 11.72 -1.26 24.99
CA LYS A 406 13.15 -1.27 25.38
C LYS A 406 13.49 -2.61 26.03
N GLY A 407 14.43 -3.35 25.43
CA GLY A 407 14.85 -4.67 25.91
C GLY A 407 13.98 -5.84 25.44
N CYS A 408 12.93 -5.60 24.65
CA CYS A 408 12.17 -6.67 23.99
C CYS A 408 13.03 -7.29 22.89
N LEU A 409 13.68 -8.43 23.19
CA LEU A 409 14.48 -9.21 22.23
C LEU A 409 13.77 -10.52 21.90
N LEU A 410 13.78 -10.90 20.62
CA LEU A 410 13.10 -12.12 20.16
C LEU A 410 13.70 -13.43 20.73
N ASP A 411 14.94 -13.40 21.22
CA ASP A 411 15.60 -14.54 21.84
C ASP A 411 15.25 -14.75 23.32
N MET A 412 14.52 -13.81 23.93
CA MET A 412 13.99 -13.97 25.29
C MET A 412 13.11 -15.22 25.36
N LYS A 413 13.32 -16.02 26.40
CA LYS A 413 12.52 -17.24 26.66
C LYS A 413 11.38 -16.92 27.61
N ILE A 414 10.19 -17.41 27.26
CA ILE A 414 9.00 -17.29 28.09
C ILE A 414 8.31 -18.65 28.18
N THR A 415 7.52 -18.85 29.23
CA THR A 415 6.74 -20.05 29.47
C THR A 415 5.29 -19.82 29.02
N VAL A 416 4.79 -20.67 28.12
CA VAL A 416 3.44 -20.60 27.56
C VAL A 416 2.77 -21.99 27.60
N PRO A 417 1.43 -22.08 27.49
CA PRO A 417 0.73 -23.35 27.33
C PRO A 417 1.31 -24.18 26.16
N ASN A 418 1.57 -25.46 26.40
CA ASN A 418 2.07 -26.37 25.38
C ASN A 418 0.91 -26.91 24.53
N VAL A 419 0.77 -26.36 23.32
CA VAL A 419 -0.30 -26.74 22.37
C VAL A 419 -0.18 -28.21 21.95
N LEU A 420 1.04 -28.74 21.80
CA LEU A 420 1.27 -30.15 21.48
C LEU A 420 0.74 -31.05 22.59
N PHE A 421 1.08 -30.73 23.83
CA PHE A 421 0.62 -31.49 24.99
C PHE A 421 -0.91 -31.55 25.05
N GLN A 422 -1.58 -30.43 24.76
CA GLN A 422 -3.04 -30.40 24.68
C GLN A 422 -3.60 -31.28 23.56
N LYS A 423 -2.88 -31.43 22.44
CA LYS A 423 -3.27 -32.35 21.37
C LYS A 423 -3.11 -33.82 21.75
N LEU A 424 -2.08 -34.16 22.52
CA LEU A 424 -1.93 -35.52 23.08
C LEU A 424 -3.12 -35.86 23.98
N ILE A 425 -3.56 -34.89 24.80
CA ILE A 425 -4.77 -35.04 25.62
C ILE A 425 -6.01 -35.31 24.75
N ASP A 426 -6.21 -34.60 23.65
CA ASP A 426 -7.34 -34.85 22.73
C ASP A 426 -7.30 -36.27 22.17
N PHE A 427 -6.12 -36.74 21.77
CA PHE A 427 -5.93 -38.09 21.25
C PHE A 427 -6.30 -39.16 22.29
N VAL A 428 -5.87 -38.99 23.55
CA VAL A 428 -6.21 -39.93 24.63
C VAL A 428 -7.72 -39.97 24.90
N LYS A 429 -8.41 -38.84 24.86
CA LYS A 429 -9.87 -38.80 25.02
C LYS A 429 -10.61 -39.53 23.89
N GLY A 430 -10.10 -39.47 22.66
CA GLY A 430 -10.73 -40.07 21.49
C GLY A 430 -10.42 -41.55 21.24
N ALA A 431 -9.26 -42.05 21.68
CA ALA A 431 -8.71 -43.35 21.26
C ALA A 431 -8.73 -44.46 22.34
N GLY A 432 -9.27 -44.20 23.53
CA GLY A 432 -9.45 -45.21 24.59
C GLY A 432 -8.20 -45.51 25.42
N TRP A 433 -8.25 -46.56 26.25
CA TRP A 433 -7.25 -46.81 27.31
C TRP A 433 -5.86 -47.21 26.78
N ILE A 434 -5.75 -47.92 25.65
CA ILE A 434 -4.45 -48.31 25.07
C ILE A 434 -3.66 -47.07 24.63
N ALA A 435 -4.36 -46.09 24.05
CA ALA A 435 -3.76 -44.82 23.66
C ALA A 435 -3.23 -44.04 24.86
N LYS A 436 -3.92 -44.10 26.01
CA LYS A 436 -3.46 -43.51 27.27
C LYS A 436 -2.09 -44.03 27.66
N GLU A 437 -1.92 -45.36 27.72
CA GLU A 437 -0.65 -45.98 28.14
C GLU A 437 0.51 -45.60 27.21
N ILE A 438 0.29 -45.62 25.89
CA ILE A 438 1.30 -45.22 24.90
C ILE A 438 1.71 -43.76 25.11
N VAL A 439 0.73 -42.88 25.33
CA VAL A 439 0.99 -41.45 25.53
C VAL A 439 1.69 -41.20 26.87
N GLU A 440 1.34 -41.89 27.96
CA GLU A 440 2.05 -41.77 29.24
C GLU A 440 3.51 -42.23 29.15
N VAL A 441 3.77 -43.33 28.45
CA VAL A 441 5.15 -43.77 28.19
C VAL A 441 5.89 -42.74 27.35
N ALA A 442 5.27 -42.17 26.32
CA ALA A 442 5.88 -41.13 25.50
C ALA A 442 6.23 -39.89 26.34
N ILE A 443 5.25 -39.35 27.09
CA ILE A 443 5.42 -38.17 27.95
C ILE A 443 6.52 -38.38 28.98
N SER A 444 6.52 -39.52 29.69
CA SER A 444 7.53 -39.83 30.70
C SER A 444 8.94 -40.02 30.11
N THR A 445 9.04 -40.51 28.87
CA THR A 445 10.33 -40.70 28.18
C THR A 445 10.90 -39.38 27.67
N THR A 446 10.05 -38.50 27.12
CA THR A 446 10.49 -37.24 26.51
C THR A 446 10.52 -36.07 27.49
N GLY A 447 9.90 -36.23 28.66
CA GLY A 447 9.75 -35.16 29.66
C GLY A 447 8.80 -34.05 29.20
N GLU A 448 7.82 -34.39 28.37
CA GLU A 448 6.84 -33.40 27.87
C GLU A 448 5.98 -32.86 29.01
N MET A 449 5.71 -31.55 28.97
CA MET A 449 4.99 -30.86 30.04
C MET A 449 3.83 -30.03 29.49
N PRO A 450 2.75 -29.80 30.29
CA PRO A 450 1.61 -28.97 29.89
C PRO A 450 1.96 -27.51 29.56
N PHE A 451 3.12 -27.04 30.00
CA PHE A 451 3.69 -25.73 29.68
C PHE A 451 5.08 -25.92 29.09
N VAL A 452 5.41 -25.09 28.10
CA VAL A 452 6.69 -25.12 27.38
C VAL A 452 7.40 -23.78 27.52
N THR A 453 8.72 -23.82 27.69
CA THR A 453 9.57 -22.62 27.73
C THR A 453 10.37 -22.52 26.45
N ALA A 454 10.09 -21.50 25.64
CA ALA A 454 10.68 -21.33 24.31
C ALA A 454 11.01 -19.85 24.03
N PRO A 455 11.97 -19.57 23.13
CA PRO A 455 12.25 -18.21 22.71
C PRO A 455 11.05 -17.60 21.96
N ILE A 456 10.83 -16.30 22.12
CA ILE A 456 9.70 -15.58 21.52
C ILE A 456 9.68 -15.73 19.99
N ARG A 457 10.82 -15.66 19.30
CA ARG A 457 10.90 -15.97 17.86
C ARG A 457 10.31 -17.33 17.51
N GLY A 458 10.55 -18.34 18.35
CA GLY A 458 10.08 -19.71 18.16
C GLY A 458 8.58 -19.84 18.42
N ILE A 459 8.07 -19.19 19.46
CA ILE A 459 6.63 -19.16 19.76
C ILE A 459 5.84 -18.46 18.64
N LEU A 460 6.42 -17.42 18.03
CA LEU A 460 5.80 -16.65 16.98
C LEU A 460 6.03 -17.26 15.58
N PHE A 461 7.06 -16.80 14.86
CA PHE A 461 7.23 -17.04 13.42
C PHE A 461 8.24 -18.14 13.06
N ASP A 462 9.32 -18.31 13.81
CA ASP A 462 10.42 -19.23 13.46
C ASP A 462 10.08 -20.70 13.77
N GLY A 463 9.11 -20.90 14.66
CA GLY A 463 8.74 -22.19 15.21
C GLY A 463 9.81 -22.76 16.15
N TYR A 464 9.40 -23.25 17.31
CA TYR A 464 10.29 -24.01 18.20
C TYR A 464 10.23 -25.51 17.87
N SER A 465 11.37 -26.18 18.04
CA SER A 465 11.46 -27.64 17.93
C SER A 465 11.06 -28.27 19.26
N ASP A 466 10.43 -29.43 19.17
CA ASP A 466 9.85 -30.16 20.29
C ASP A 466 10.46 -31.56 20.36
N GLU A 467 10.79 -32.03 21.56
CA GLU A 467 11.57 -33.26 21.75
C GLU A 467 10.76 -34.51 21.42
N LEU A 468 9.46 -34.49 21.72
CA LEU A 468 8.55 -35.56 21.32
C LEU A 468 8.43 -35.62 19.79
N ILE A 469 8.26 -34.49 19.13
CA ILE A 469 8.21 -34.44 17.65
C ILE A 469 9.53 -34.94 17.06
N ASN A 470 10.69 -34.50 17.57
CA ASN A 470 11.99 -34.94 17.10
C ASN A 470 12.16 -36.45 17.25
N THR A 471 11.80 -36.99 18.42
CA THR A 471 11.87 -38.43 18.70
C THR A 471 10.95 -39.23 17.78
N LEU A 472 9.71 -38.78 17.57
CA LEU A 472 8.77 -39.41 16.65
C LEU A 472 9.29 -39.36 15.21
N CYS A 473 9.80 -38.21 14.77
CA CYS A 473 10.28 -38.01 13.40
C CYS A 473 11.62 -38.70 13.11
N SER A 474 12.38 -39.08 14.13
CA SER A 474 13.58 -39.90 13.98
C SER A 474 13.26 -41.37 13.63
N LYS A 475 12.05 -41.85 13.94
CA LYS A 475 11.66 -43.24 13.68
C LYS A 475 11.38 -43.46 12.19
N PRO A 476 11.96 -44.49 11.54
CA PRO A 476 11.83 -44.70 10.08
C PRO A 476 10.40 -44.77 9.57
N LEU A 477 9.50 -45.41 10.33
CA LEU A 477 8.08 -45.55 9.98
C LEU A 477 7.32 -44.22 10.00
N ILE A 478 7.66 -43.32 10.92
CA ILE A 478 6.93 -42.07 11.19
C ILE A 478 7.56 -40.89 10.43
N SER A 479 8.86 -40.94 10.19
CA SER A 479 9.63 -39.90 9.49
C SER A 479 9.02 -39.46 8.15
N LYS A 480 8.36 -40.39 7.43
CA LYS A 480 7.69 -40.13 6.15
C LYS A 480 6.47 -39.20 6.27
N PHE A 481 5.86 -39.11 7.44
CA PHE A 481 4.73 -38.22 7.73
C PHE A 481 5.16 -36.87 8.31
N CYS A 482 6.45 -36.71 8.67
CA CYS A 482 6.99 -35.49 9.25
C CYS A 482 7.31 -34.42 8.20
N GLY A 483 6.69 -33.26 8.32
CA GLY A 483 6.71 -32.16 7.35
C GLY A 483 5.49 -32.14 6.42
N THR A 484 4.67 -33.19 6.41
CA THR A 484 3.38 -33.24 5.69
C THR A 484 2.21 -33.23 6.67
N LEU A 485 2.02 -34.32 7.43
CA LEU A 485 0.96 -34.43 8.43
C LEU A 485 1.41 -33.95 9.81
N ILE A 486 2.65 -34.25 10.19
CA ILE A 486 3.20 -33.87 11.51
C ILE A 486 4.13 -32.66 11.30
N PRO A 487 3.82 -31.50 11.90
CA PRO A 487 4.68 -30.33 11.76
C PRO A 487 6.02 -30.60 12.45
N ARG A 488 7.14 -30.14 11.85
CA ARG A 488 8.47 -30.28 12.46
C ARG A 488 8.75 -29.29 13.58
N LYS A 489 7.98 -28.20 13.61
CA LYS A 489 8.10 -27.11 14.56
C LYS A 489 6.72 -26.57 14.87
N ILE A 490 6.58 -25.96 16.04
CA ILE A 490 5.33 -25.40 16.53
C ILE A 490 5.52 -23.90 16.72
N GLY A 491 4.55 -23.11 16.29
CA GLY A 491 4.47 -21.67 16.53
C GLY A 491 3.14 -21.13 16.05
N PHE A 492 2.66 -20.05 16.66
CA PHE A 492 1.34 -19.48 16.37
C PHE A 492 1.25 -18.84 14.98
N PHE A 493 2.39 -18.38 14.45
CA PHE A 493 2.51 -17.81 13.11
C PHE A 493 3.56 -18.58 12.27
N TYR A 494 3.89 -19.80 12.67
CA TYR A 494 4.89 -20.61 11.98
C TYR A 494 4.46 -20.90 10.54
N GLY A 495 5.36 -20.60 9.58
CA GLY A 495 5.08 -20.77 8.15
C GLY A 495 4.14 -19.72 7.54
N GLN A 496 3.77 -18.67 8.27
CA GLN A 496 2.94 -17.57 7.74
C GLN A 496 3.75 -16.41 7.15
N ASN A 497 5.05 -16.35 7.42
CA ASN A 497 5.89 -15.28 6.89
C ASN A 497 6.25 -15.53 5.41
N ASN A 498 6.04 -14.53 4.56
CA ASN A 498 6.25 -14.61 3.11
C ASN A 498 5.39 -15.71 2.45
N THR A 499 4.15 -15.85 2.91
CA THR A 499 3.15 -16.77 2.35
C THR A 499 1.82 -16.06 2.09
N ASN A 500 0.84 -16.79 1.57
CA ASN A 500 -0.53 -16.30 1.37
C ASN A 500 -1.54 -17.08 2.21
N ASP A 501 -2.68 -16.45 2.44
CA ASP A 501 -3.83 -16.99 3.16
C ASP A 501 -4.86 -17.66 2.24
N GLY A 502 -4.49 -18.05 1.02
CA GLY A 502 -5.36 -18.81 0.11
C GLY A 502 -5.71 -18.09 -1.18
N VAL A 503 -6.62 -18.70 -1.96
CA VAL A 503 -7.16 -18.14 -3.21
C VAL A 503 -8.49 -17.48 -2.93
N TYR A 504 -8.59 -16.20 -3.27
CA TYR A 504 -9.80 -15.41 -3.16
C TYR A 504 -10.42 -15.25 -4.53
N GLU A 505 -11.71 -15.52 -4.66
CA GLU A 505 -12.52 -15.13 -5.80
C GLU A 505 -13.48 -14.02 -5.35
N VAL A 506 -13.31 -12.82 -5.90
CA VAL A 506 -14.15 -11.66 -5.56
C VAL A 506 -14.74 -11.03 -6.81
N ASN A 507 -15.89 -10.40 -6.64
CA ASN A 507 -16.52 -9.62 -7.70
C ASN A 507 -15.74 -8.31 -7.93
N THR A 508 -15.55 -7.94 -9.20
CA THR A 508 -14.74 -6.79 -9.59
C THR A 508 -15.45 -5.45 -9.48
N GLY A 509 -16.78 -5.44 -9.39
CA GLY A 509 -17.61 -4.24 -9.48
C GLY A 509 -17.84 -3.73 -10.91
N LEU A 510 -17.36 -4.46 -11.94
CA LEU A 510 -17.40 -3.99 -13.34
C LEU A 510 -18.82 -3.75 -13.87
N THR A 511 -19.76 -4.66 -13.57
CA THR A 511 -21.17 -4.53 -13.99
C THR A 511 -22.01 -3.74 -13.01
N ASP A 512 -21.65 -3.82 -11.73
CA ASP A 512 -22.35 -3.19 -10.62
C ASP A 512 -21.33 -2.81 -9.54
N PRO A 513 -21.02 -1.51 -9.37
CA PRO A 513 -20.06 -1.03 -8.39
C PRO A 513 -20.40 -1.43 -6.95
N TYR A 514 -21.67 -1.68 -6.62
CA TYR A 514 -22.09 -2.09 -5.28
C TYR A 514 -21.73 -3.55 -4.95
N LEU A 515 -21.25 -4.32 -5.94
CA LEU A 515 -20.75 -5.68 -5.73
C LEU A 515 -19.24 -5.75 -5.58
N ILE A 516 -18.51 -4.63 -5.70
CA ILE A 516 -17.05 -4.62 -5.62
C ILE A 516 -16.54 -5.30 -4.34
N GLY A 517 -15.56 -6.19 -4.51
CA GLY A 517 -14.92 -6.91 -3.42
C GLY A 517 -15.80 -7.94 -2.70
N LYS A 518 -17.04 -8.14 -3.14
CA LYS A 518 -17.90 -9.19 -2.62
C LYS A 518 -17.28 -10.56 -2.91
N MET A 519 -17.08 -11.34 -1.86
CA MET A 519 -16.58 -12.70 -1.92
C MET A 519 -17.54 -13.61 -2.68
N ILE A 520 -16.99 -14.40 -3.59
CA ILE A 520 -17.69 -15.45 -4.34
C ILE A 520 -17.27 -16.82 -3.81
N THR A 521 -15.96 -17.08 -3.78
CA THR A 521 -15.38 -18.30 -3.21
C THR A 521 -14.07 -18.01 -2.50
N TYR A 522 -13.71 -18.89 -1.57
CA TYR A 522 -12.41 -18.95 -0.91
C TYR A 522 -11.86 -20.37 -1.07
N ASN A 523 -10.65 -20.50 -1.60
CA ASN A 523 -10.03 -21.78 -1.98
C ASN A 523 -10.96 -22.64 -2.87
N ASN A 524 -11.63 -22.00 -3.83
CA ASN A 524 -12.60 -22.61 -4.76
C ASN A 524 -13.84 -23.22 -4.08
N ARG A 525 -14.19 -22.74 -2.88
CA ARG A 525 -15.35 -23.21 -2.11
C ARG A 525 -16.20 -22.03 -1.62
N THR A 526 -17.50 -22.26 -1.50
CA THR A 526 -18.46 -21.30 -0.90
C THR A 526 -18.54 -21.40 0.62
N THR A 527 -17.92 -22.45 1.18
CA THR A 527 -17.68 -22.64 2.61
C THR A 527 -16.18 -22.59 2.88
N ALA A 528 -15.78 -21.99 4.01
CA ALA A 528 -14.37 -21.75 4.34
C ALA A 528 -13.53 -23.03 4.40
N LYS A 529 -14.07 -24.06 5.07
CA LYS A 529 -13.46 -25.38 5.27
C LYS A 529 -14.53 -26.36 5.73
N ASP A 530 -14.52 -27.57 5.17
CA ASP A 530 -15.49 -28.61 5.55
C ASP A 530 -15.25 -29.05 7.00
N GLY A 531 -16.33 -29.19 7.77
CA GLY A 531 -16.25 -29.59 9.18
C GLY A 531 -15.69 -28.51 10.11
N ALA A 532 -15.38 -27.29 9.62
CA ALA A 532 -14.92 -26.19 10.46
C ALA A 532 -15.96 -25.77 11.50
N TRP A 533 -17.24 -25.99 11.22
CA TRP A 533 -18.37 -25.76 12.12
C TRP A 533 -19.32 -26.96 12.07
N ASP A 534 -19.97 -27.27 13.19
CA ASP A 534 -20.94 -28.37 13.25
C ASP A 534 -22.17 -28.05 12.39
N VAL A 535 -22.52 -26.77 12.28
CA VAL A 535 -23.56 -26.26 11.37
C VAL A 535 -22.87 -25.70 10.10
N PRO A 536 -23.07 -26.30 8.90
CA PRO A 536 -22.33 -25.90 7.69
C PRO A 536 -22.48 -24.42 7.31
N ARG A 537 -23.67 -23.83 7.49
CA ARG A 537 -23.92 -22.42 7.13
C ARG A 537 -23.11 -21.41 7.93
N ALA A 538 -22.60 -21.78 9.12
CA ALA A 538 -21.70 -20.94 9.91
C ALA A 538 -20.37 -20.69 9.18
N GLY A 539 -19.95 -21.62 8.33
CA GLY A 539 -18.73 -21.51 7.54
C GLY A 539 -18.91 -20.83 6.18
N ASN A 540 -20.10 -20.29 5.87
CA ASN A 540 -20.35 -19.67 4.57
C ASN A 540 -19.45 -18.44 4.36
N VAL A 541 -18.89 -18.35 3.17
CA VAL A 541 -18.05 -17.24 2.71
C VAL A 541 -18.97 -16.13 2.22
N ASN A 542 -19.13 -15.07 3.02
CA ASN A 542 -20.02 -13.95 2.73
C ASN A 542 -19.31 -12.61 2.94
N GLY A 543 -19.84 -11.54 2.36
CA GLY A 543 -19.31 -10.19 2.55
C GLY A 543 -18.09 -9.91 1.69
N SER A 544 -17.19 -9.02 2.12
CA SER A 544 -15.92 -8.73 1.44
C SER A 544 -14.73 -9.39 2.12
N ASP A 545 -13.55 -9.26 1.54
CA ASP A 545 -12.26 -9.67 2.15
C ASP A 545 -11.79 -8.74 3.28
N GLY A 546 -12.55 -7.69 3.60
CA GLY A 546 -12.20 -6.67 4.59
C GLY A 546 -11.21 -5.60 4.08
N GLN A 547 -10.82 -5.63 2.81
CA GLN A 547 -9.93 -4.63 2.20
C GLN A 547 -10.66 -3.73 1.20
N MET A 548 -11.76 -4.21 0.61
CA MET A 548 -12.66 -3.43 -0.23
C MET A 548 -14.07 -3.44 0.32
N PHE A 549 -14.76 -2.31 0.22
CA PHE A 549 -16.17 -2.17 0.57
C PHE A 549 -16.90 -1.44 -0.56
N PRO A 550 -18.21 -1.69 -0.73
CA PRO A 550 -18.98 -1.01 -1.75
C PRO A 550 -19.10 0.51 -1.46
N PRO A 551 -19.25 1.34 -2.50
CA PRO A 551 -19.50 2.76 -2.35
C PRO A 551 -20.91 3.04 -1.81
N GLY A 552 -21.12 4.25 -1.28
CA GLY A 552 -22.42 4.70 -0.79
C GLY A 552 -22.84 4.05 0.54
N LEU A 553 -21.91 3.97 1.49
CA LEU A 553 -22.16 3.40 2.82
C LEU A 553 -23.26 4.15 3.57
N ASN A 554 -24.16 3.38 4.19
CA ASN A 554 -25.21 3.89 5.05
C ASN A 554 -24.89 3.60 6.52
N ASP A 555 -25.29 4.50 7.42
CA ASP A 555 -25.06 4.37 8.86
C ASP A 555 -26.04 3.41 9.56
N HIS A 556 -27.03 2.88 8.83
CA HIS A 556 -28.00 1.89 9.33
C HIS A 556 -27.69 0.45 8.89
N GLU A 557 -26.76 0.28 7.94
CA GLU A 557 -26.47 -1.02 7.35
C GLU A 557 -25.26 -1.69 8.01
N ARG A 558 -25.37 -3.00 8.24
CA ARG A 558 -24.26 -3.82 8.73
C ARG A 558 -23.41 -4.29 7.57
N LEU A 559 -22.09 -4.12 7.69
CA LEU A 559 -21.13 -4.62 6.70
C LEU A 559 -20.70 -6.03 7.08
N THR A 560 -20.54 -6.91 6.10
CA THR A 560 -20.04 -8.27 6.35
C THR A 560 -18.65 -8.42 5.76
N ILE A 561 -17.73 -9.01 6.52
CA ILE A 561 -16.39 -9.38 6.08
C ILE A 561 -16.16 -10.87 6.30
N PHE A 562 -15.40 -11.51 5.43
CA PHE A 562 -14.97 -12.89 5.57
C PHE A 562 -13.57 -12.97 6.17
N ALA A 563 -13.45 -13.59 7.35
CA ALA A 563 -12.18 -13.79 8.03
C ALA A 563 -11.70 -15.25 7.84
N GLY A 564 -10.95 -15.48 6.76
CA GLY A 564 -10.46 -16.82 6.38
C GLY A 564 -9.65 -17.54 7.46
N GLN A 565 -8.89 -16.80 8.29
CA GLN A 565 -8.07 -17.34 9.38
C GLN A 565 -8.86 -18.03 10.50
N ILE A 566 -10.13 -17.68 10.65
CA ILE A 566 -11.06 -18.25 11.64
C ILE A 566 -12.27 -18.93 10.96
N CYS A 567 -12.20 -19.12 9.64
CA CYS A 567 -13.22 -19.83 8.86
C CYS A 567 -14.65 -19.28 9.03
N ARG A 568 -14.83 -17.97 9.23
CA ARG A 568 -16.13 -17.35 9.57
C ARG A 568 -16.31 -15.98 8.92
N SER A 569 -17.56 -15.64 8.59
CA SER A 569 -17.97 -14.28 8.24
C SER A 569 -18.39 -13.49 9.49
N ILE A 570 -17.92 -12.24 9.59
CA ILE A 570 -18.16 -11.32 10.72
C ILE A 570 -18.97 -10.12 10.22
N GLN A 571 -19.94 -9.68 11.02
CA GLN A 571 -20.66 -8.43 10.79
C GLN A 571 -20.02 -7.29 11.55
N LEU A 572 -19.96 -6.13 10.90
CA LEU A 572 -19.51 -4.86 11.44
C LEU A 572 -20.71 -3.92 11.51
N GLU A 573 -20.80 -3.15 12.59
CA GLU A 573 -21.90 -2.24 12.86
C GLU A 573 -21.40 -0.80 12.94
N PHE A 574 -22.16 0.13 12.36
CA PHE A 574 -21.87 1.55 12.44
C PHE A 574 -21.91 2.00 13.90
N TYR A 575 -20.90 2.75 14.32
CA TYR A 575 -20.81 3.27 15.67
C TYR A 575 -20.98 4.79 15.70
N LYS A 576 -20.17 5.52 14.93
CA LYS A 576 -20.23 6.98 14.88
C LYS A 576 -19.55 7.56 13.64
N PRO A 577 -19.88 8.80 13.26
CA PRO A 577 -19.05 9.59 12.37
C PRO A 577 -17.66 9.83 12.99
N PHE A 578 -16.64 9.86 12.14
CA PHE A 578 -15.24 10.04 12.49
C PHE A 578 -14.57 10.98 11.48
N GLU A 579 -13.53 11.70 11.88
CA GLU A 579 -12.73 12.52 10.99
C GLU A 579 -11.26 12.41 11.40
N THR A 580 -10.37 12.17 10.43
CA THR A 580 -8.92 12.19 10.65
C THR A 580 -8.24 12.83 9.45
N ASP A 581 -7.24 13.67 9.69
CA ASP A 581 -6.46 14.34 8.65
C ASP A 581 -7.30 15.01 7.56
N GLY A 582 -8.46 15.59 7.93
CA GLY A 582 -9.38 16.26 7.02
C GLY A 582 -10.23 15.33 6.14
N VAL A 583 -10.20 14.02 6.37
CA VAL A 583 -11.04 13.03 5.70
C VAL A 583 -12.19 12.60 6.62
N PRO A 584 -13.47 12.89 6.27
CA PRO A 584 -14.61 12.38 7.00
C PRO A 584 -14.82 10.89 6.71
N GLY A 585 -15.22 10.14 7.72
CA GLY A 585 -15.43 8.70 7.64
C GLY A 585 -16.47 8.20 8.64
N TYR A 586 -16.86 6.94 8.49
CA TYR A 586 -17.72 6.20 9.41
C TYR A 586 -16.91 5.15 10.13
N ARG A 587 -16.99 5.15 11.47
CA ARG A 587 -16.38 4.11 12.28
C ARG A 587 -17.33 2.93 12.42
N TYR A 588 -16.88 1.77 11.96
CA TYR A 588 -17.54 0.50 12.16
C TYR A 588 -16.80 -0.34 13.21
N LEU A 589 -17.55 -0.99 14.10
CA LEU A 589 -17.04 -1.85 15.16
C LEU A 589 -17.48 -3.30 14.97
N ILE A 590 -16.76 -4.22 15.60
CA ILE A 590 -17.30 -5.55 15.86
C ILE A 590 -18.33 -5.43 17.00
N PRO A 591 -19.59 -5.84 16.80
CA PRO A 591 -20.62 -5.70 17.83
C PRO A 591 -20.30 -6.61 19.02
N ALA A 592 -20.59 -6.12 20.24
CA ALA A 592 -20.22 -6.81 21.48
C ALA A 592 -20.93 -8.17 21.66
N ASP A 593 -22.04 -8.39 20.96
CA ASP A 593 -22.84 -9.60 21.01
C ASP A 593 -22.41 -10.68 19.99
N LEU A 594 -21.39 -10.43 19.15
CA LEU A 594 -20.94 -11.37 18.11
C LEU A 594 -20.55 -12.75 18.65
N TYR A 595 -19.98 -12.78 19.86
CA TYR A 595 -19.55 -13.99 20.57
C TYR A 595 -20.41 -14.27 21.81
N ASN A 596 -21.64 -13.76 21.83
CA ASN A 596 -22.62 -14.04 22.88
C ASN A 596 -23.47 -15.25 22.48
N TYR A 597 -23.21 -16.40 23.09
CA TYR A 597 -23.89 -17.66 22.81
C TYR A 597 -25.28 -17.77 23.46
N SER A 598 -25.67 -16.81 24.30
CA SER A 598 -27.06 -16.68 24.75
C SER A 598 -27.99 -16.30 23.58
N ILE A 599 -27.44 -15.77 22.49
CA ILE A 599 -28.17 -15.51 21.24
C ILE A 599 -28.19 -16.81 20.41
N PRO A 600 -29.37 -17.34 20.06
CA PRO A 600 -29.49 -18.64 19.36
C PRO A 600 -28.68 -18.74 18.07
N GLN A 601 -28.62 -17.67 17.27
CA GLN A 601 -27.88 -17.64 16.01
C GLN A 601 -26.36 -17.82 16.20
N ASN A 602 -25.81 -17.42 17.34
CA ASN A 602 -24.38 -17.56 17.62
C ASN A 602 -24.01 -18.99 18.04
N GLN A 603 -24.98 -19.82 18.44
CA GLN A 603 -24.74 -21.21 18.82
C GLN A 603 -24.39 -22.11 17.62
N ASP A 604 -24.61 -21.64 16.39
CA ASP A 604 -24.15 -22.32 15.17
C ASP A 604 -22.61 -22.40 15.10
N TYR A 605 -21.92 -21.53 15.85
CA TYR A 605 -20.46 -21.47 15.95
C TYR A 605 -19.92 -22.20 17.18
N CYS A 606 -20.71 -23.12 17.74
CA CYS A 606 -20.29 -23.99 18.83
C CYS A 606 -20.01 -25.41 18.31
N HIS A 607 -19.09 -26.11 18.99
CA HIS A 607 -18.88 -27.53 18.76
C HIS A 607 -19.51 -28.34 19.88
N LYS A 608 -20.79 -28.70 19.72
CA LYS A 608 -21.64 -29.18 20.83
C LYS A 608 -21.10 -30.42 21.53
N ASN A 609 -20.42 -31.29 20.77
CA ASN A 609 -19.93 -32.58 21.27
C ASN A 609 -18.46 -32.55 21.70
N SER A 610 -17.68 -31.56 21.29
CA SER A 610 -16.22 -31.53 21.52
C SER A 610 -15.73 -30.36 22.35
N THR A 611 -16.54 -29.31 22.56
CA THR A 611 -16.14 -28.16 23.38
C THR A 611 -16.07 -28.55 24.85
N PRO A 612 -14.92 -28.44 25.53
CA PRO A 612 -14.82 -28.78 26.95
C PRO A 612 -15.55 -27.77 27.84
N GLN A 613 -16.07 -28.25 28.98
CA GLN A 613 -16.60 -27.38 30.03
C GLN A 613 -15.44 -26.84 30.89
N TYR A 614 -15.31 -25.51 30.94
CA TYR A 614 -14.35 -24.78 31.76
C TYR A 614 -14.99 -24.15 33.00
N PHE A 615 -16.24 -23.70 32.88
CA PHE A 615 -17.00 -23.05 33.95
C PHE A 615 -18.28 -23.82 34.21
N THR A 616 -18.67 -24.04 35.47
CA THR A 616 -19.89 -24.78 35.80
C THR A 616 -21.16 -23.93 35.72
N ASP A 617 -21.03 -22.61 35.80
CA ASP A 617 -22.16 -21.68 35.68
C ASP A 617 -22.60 -21.56 34.22
N SER A 618 -23.85 -21.95 33.94
CA SER A 618 -24.46 -21.89 32.61
C SER A 618 -24.67 -20.47 32.09
N LYS A 619 -24.63 -19.46 32.96
CA LYS A 619 -24.62 -18.04 32.57
C LYS A 619 -23.28 -17.60 32.00
N VAL A 620 -22.19 -18.28 32.38
CA VAL A 620 -20.83 -18.01 31.89
C VAL A 620 -20.54 -18.86 30.66
N GLN A 621 -20.85 -20.15 30.73
CA GLN A 621 -20.61 -21.11 29.65
C GLN A 621 -21.79 -22.07 29.49
N ILE A 622 -22.49 -21.95 28.37
CA ILE A 622 -23.54 -22.90 27.98
C ILE A 622 -22.86 -24.22 27.56
N PRO A 623 -23.38 -25.40 28.00
CA PRO A 623 -22.83 -26.69 27.60
C PRO A 623 -22.68 -26.84 26.07
N GLY A 624 -21.51 -27.27 25.64
CA GLY A 624 -21.19 -27.46 24.21
C GLY A 624 -20.76 -26.18 23.48
N CYS A 625 -20.73 -25.03 24.14
CA CYS A 625 -20.19 -23.76 23.64
C CYS A 625 -19.01 -23.29 24.51
N LEU A 626 -18.18 -22.38 23.97
CA LEU A 626 -17.20 -21.66 24.77
C LEU A 626 -17.90 -20.61 25.65
N PRO A 627 -17.21 -20.07 26.68
CA PRO A 627 -17.73 -18.92 27.41
C PRO A 627 -17.97 -17.72 26.49
N ASN A 628 -18.95 -16.89 26.83
CA ASN A 628 -19.27 -15.69 26.06
C ASN A 628 -18.01 -14.80 25.87
N GLY A 629 -17.85 -14.24 24.66
CA GLY A 629 -16.70 -13.40 24.29
C GLY A 629 -15.50 -14.16 23.70
N LEU A 630 -15.56 -15.49 23.64
CA LEU A 630 -14.57 -16.32 22.94
C LEU A 630 -15.16 -16.98 21.69
N LEU A 631 -14.29 -17.32 20.75
CA LEU A 631 -14.58 -18.07 19.53
C LEU A 631 -13.63 -19.26 19.42
N ASP A 632 -14.15 -20.43 19.07
CA ASP A 632 -13.32 -21.62 18.83
C ASP A 632 -12.71 -21.57 17.42
N ALA A 633 -11.38 -21.53 17.30
CA ALA A 633 -10.69 -21.59 16.01
C ALA A 633 -10.10 -22.97 15.71
N SER A 634 -10.27 -23.94 16.62
CA SER A 634 -9.57 -25.23 16.59
C SER A 634 -9.76 -25.96 15.27
N LYS A 635 -10.99 -26.20 14.84
CA LYS A 635 -11.27 -26.94 13.59
C LYS A 635 -10.85 -26.19 12.32
N CYS A 636 -10.66 -24.88 12.38
CA CYS A 636 -10.15 -24.11 11.24
C CYS A 636 -8.65 -24.36 11.03
N LEU A 637 -7.89 -24.45 12.13
CA LEU A 637 -6.43 -24.55 12.11
C LEU A 637 -5.91 -25.94 11.69
N PRO A 638 -4.71 -26.03 11.08
CA PRO A 638 -4.05 -27.30 10.80
C PRO A 638 -3.77 -28.09 12.08
N GLY A 639 -4.03 -29.40 12.06
CA GLY A 639 -3.86 -30.28 13.23
C GLY A 639 -4.91 -30.11 14.33
N GLU A 640 -5.87 -29.20 14.14
CA GLU A 640 -7.00 -28.95 15.05
C GLU A 640 -6.62 -28.83 16.53
N PRO A 641 -5.67 -27.94 16.91
CA PRO A 641 -5.34 -27.70 18.31
C PRO A 641 -6.42 -26.88 19.02
N ARG A 642 -6.58 -27.04 20.34
CA ARG A 642 -7.49 -26.23 21.18
C ARG A 642 -7.03 -24.77 21.32
N VAL A 643 -7.28 -23.98 20.28
CA VAL A 643 -6.93 -22.56 20.20
C VAL A 643 -8.20 -21.74 20.07
N TYR A 644 -8.35 -20.76 20.97
CA TYR A 644 -9.53 -19.91 21.05
C TYR A 644 -9.16 -18.45 20.83
N ILE A 645 -10.02 -17.73 20.13
CA ILE A 645 -9.86 -16.32 19.80
C ILE A 645 -10.78 -15.49 20.69
N SER A 646 -10.28 -14.38 21.21
CA SER A 646 -11.08 -13.37 21.92
C SER A 646 -10.58 -11.97 21.57
N GLN A 647 -11.24 -10.93 22.06
CA GLN A 647 -10.61 -9.61 22.14
C GLN A 647 -9.55 -9.59 23.27
N ALA A 648 -8.67 -8.58 23.27
CA ALA A 648 -7.62 -8.44 24.28
C ALA A 648 -8.21 -8.37 25.69
N HIS A 649 -7.50 -8.95 26.66
CA HIS A 649 -7.90 -9.05 28.07
C HIS A 649 -9.23 -9.76 28.31
N PHE A 650 -9.75 -10.49 27.30
CA PHE A 650 -11.13 -10.99 27.27
C PHE A 650 -12.19 -9.87 27.35
N TYR A 651 -11.94 -8.76 26.67
CA TYR A 651 -12.96 -7.74 26.45
C TYR A 651 -14.25 -8.35 25.87
N SER A 652 -15.40 -7.93 26.41
CA SER A 652 -16.74 -8.50 26.16
C SER A 652 -17.02 -9.90 26.74
N SER A 653 -16.12 -10.48 27.55
CA SER A 653 -16.40 -11.71 28.29
C SER A 653 -16.91 -11.46 29.73
N PRO A 654 -17.65 -12.41 30.33
CA PRO A 654 -18.03 -12.36 31.74
C PRO A 654 -16.81 -12.25 32.69
N ARG A 655 -17.03 -11.69 33.87
CA ARG A 655 -15.97 -11.44 34.87
C ARG A 655 -15.25 -12.71 35.28
N GLU A 656 -15.97 -13.82 35.36
CA GLU A 656 -15.48 -15.14 35.71
C GLU A 656 -14.39 -15.62 34.74
N VAL A 657 -14.47 -15.22 33.46
CA VAL A 657 -13.51 -15.61 32.43
C VAL A 657 -12.16 -14.94 32.65
N TRP A 658 -12.12 -13.61 32.76
CA TRP A 658 -10.84 -12.90 32.91
C TRP A 658 -10.27 -12.98 34.33
N SER A 659 -11.11 -13.15 35.35
CA SER A 659 -10.65 -13.40 36.73
C SER A 659 -10.17 -14.83 37.00
N ALA A 660 -10.35 -15.76 36.04
CA ALA A 660 -9.83 -17.12 36.10
C ALA A 660 -8.30 -17.18 35.98
N VAL A 661 -7.67 -16.10 35.54
CA VAL A 661 -6.21 -15.91 35.54
C VAL A 661 -5.86 -14.67 36.39
N GLU A 662 -4.60 -14.55 36.79
CA GLU A 662 -4.05 -13.36 37.46
C GLU A 662 -3.05 -12.65 36.55
N GLY A 663 -2.97 -11.32 36.66
CA GLY A 663 -2.00 -10.51 35.91
C GLY A 663 -2.48 -10.03 34.53
N LEU A 664 -3.78 -10.13 34.25
CA LEU A 664 -4.42 -9.38 33.16
C LEU A 664 -4.81 -7.98 33.65
N ASP A 665 -4.65 -6.98 32.79
CA ASP A 665 -5.25 -5.67 32.99
C ASP A 665 -6.79 -5.76 32.86
N GLU A 666 -7.50 -4.81 33.48
CA GLU A 666 -8.96 -4.76 33.34
C GLU A 666 -9.33 -4.41 31.88
N PRO A 667 -10.30 -5.11 31.26
CA PRO A 667 -10.67 -4.86 29.87
C PRO A 667 -11.14 -3.42 29.65
N ASN A 668 -10.61 -2.76 28.64
CA ASN A 668 -10.89 -1.36 28.34
C ASN A 668 -11.34 -1.17 26.89
N ALA A 669 -12.54 -0.62 26.71
CA ALA A 669 -13.14 -0.33 25.41
C ALA A 669 -12.25 0.52 24.48
N GLU A 670 -11.50 1.48 25.00
CA GLU A 670 -10.66 2.37 24.19
C GLU A 670 -9.46 1.63 23.58
N TYR A 671 -8.85 0.72 24.35
CA TYR A 671 -7.64 0.02 23.95
C TYR A 671 -7.94 -1.33 23.29
N ASP A 672 -9.02 -2.01 23.67
CA ASP A 672 -9.27 -3.40 23.31
C ASP A 672 -10.24 -3.58 22.14
N GLN A 673 -10.91 -2.51 21.69
CA GLN A 673 -11.87 -2.58 20.57
C GLN A 673 -11.18 -2.67 19.20
N THR A 674 -11.75 -3.53 18.36
CA THR A 674 -11.47 -3.59 16.91
C THR A 674 -12.40 -2.65 16.15
N PHE A 675 -11.83 -1.83 15.26
CA PHE A 675 -12.58 -0.92 14.42
C PHE A 675 -12.01 -0.81 13.00
N VAL A 676 -12.85 -0.40 12.07
CA VAL A 676 -12.45 0.07 10.74
C VAL A 676 -13.15 1.39 10.46
N ASP A 677 -12.40 2.37 10.01
CA ASP A 677 -12.93 3.66 9.58
C ASP A 677 -12.96 3.69 8.06
N LEU A 678 -14.13 3.94 7.48
CA LEU A 678 -14.37 3.91 6.04
C LEU A 678 -14.87 5.27 5.55
N GLU A 679 -14.41 5.72 4.39
CA GLU A 679 -15.00 6.91 3.73
C GLU A 679 -16.37 6.52 3.13
N PRO A 680 -17.46 7.20 3.49
CA PRO A 680 -18.82 6.73 3.17
C PRO A 680 -19.17 6.77 1.68
N THR A 681 -18.60 7.67 0.90
CA THR A 681 -18.95 7.82 -0.52
C THR A 681 -18.36 6.70 -1.37
N THR A 682 -17.10 6.37 -1.12
CA THR A 682 -16.26 5.46 -1.92
C THR A 682 -16.15 4.08 -1.31
N GLY A 683 -16.39 3.93 0.00
CA GLY A 683 -16.17 2.67 0.72
C GLY A 683 -14.69 2.39 1.03
N VAL A 684 -13.79 3.31 0.70
CA VAL A 684 -12.34 3.12 0.89
C VAL A 684 -12.02 3.17 2.39
N PRO A 685 -11.29 2.18 2.95
CA PRO A 685 -10.81 2.27 4.32
C PRO A 685 -9.93 3.51 4.49
N ILE A 686 -9.91 4.14 5.67
CA ILE A 686 -9.03 5.28 5.97
C ILE A 686 -7.99 4.84 7.00
N GLN A 687 -8.46 4.09 7.98
CA GLN A 687 -7.63 3.43 8.98
C GLN A 687 -8.37 2.22 9.53
N ALA A 688 -7.63 1.24 10.01
CA ALA A 688 -8.16 0.08 10.69
C ALA A 688 -7.30 -0.25 11.90
N LYS A 689 -7.96 -0.70 12.97
CA LYS A 689 -7.33 -1.24 14.15
C LYS A 689 -7.96 -2.59 14.45
N ARG A 690 -7.18 -3.66 14.37
CA ARG A 690 -7.59 -5.02 14.72
C ARG A 690 -6.93 -5.43 16.02
N VAL A 691 -7.74 -5.67 17.04
CA VAL A 691 -7.30 -6.15 18.35
C VAL A 691 -7.81 -7.57 18.56
N MET A 692 -6.89 -8.50 18.81
CA MET A 692 -7.20 -9.92 18.93
C MET A 692 -6.31 -10.59 19.98
N GLN A 693 -6.83 -11.58 20.68
CA GLN A 693 -6.11 -12.41 21.64
C GLN A 693 -6.21 -13.88 21.26
N ILE A 694 -5.08 -14.58 21.39
CA ILE A 694 -4.99 -16.02 21.21
C ILE A 694 -4.87 -16.67 22.58
N ASN A 695 -5.74 -17.65 22.81
CA ASN A 695 -5.85 -18.39 24.05
C ASN A 695 -5.73 -19.89 23.76
N VAL A 696 -5.24 -20.66 24.73
CA VAL A 696 -5.16 -22.13 24.64
C VAL A 696 -6.08 -22.76 25.68
N GLY A 697 -6.92 -23.68 25.23
CA GLY A 697 -7.79 -24.48 26.09
C GLY A 697 -7.02 -25.61 26.77
N MET A 698 -6.79 -25.47 28.07
CA MET A 698 -6.10 -26.46 28.90
C MET A 698 -7.10 -27.29 29.69
N ILE A 699 -7.06 -28.60 29.55
CA ILE A 699 -7.98 -29.51 30.25
C ILE A 699 -7.25 -30.64 30.96
N ASN A 700 -7.89 -31.18 31.99
CA ASN A 700 -7.42 -32.37 32.68
C ASN A 700 -7.94 -33.66 32.01
N THR A 701 -7.24 -34.76 32.33
CA THR A 701 -7.57 -36.14 31.94
C THR A 701 -7.11 -37.10 33.02
N THR A 702 -7.20 -38.40 32.75
CA THR A 702 -6.59 -39.46 33.56
C THR A 702 -5.07 -39.57 33.40
N LEU A 703 -4.43 -38.73 32.59
CA LEU A 703 -2.96 -38.68 32.46
C LEU A 703 -2.33 -38.11 33.72
N THR A 704 -1.27 -38.76 34.20
CA THR A 704 -0.62 -38.46 35.48
C THR A 704 -0.22 -36.98 35.63
N GLU A 705 0.32 -36.36 34.59
CA GLU A 705 0.82 -34.98 34.61
C GLU A 705 -0.28 -33.93 34.74
N VAL A 706 -1.52 -34.22 34.31
CA VAL A 706 -2.63 -33.24 34.33
C VAL A 706 -3.82 -33.69 35.16
N ALA A 707 -3.78 -34.86 35.80
CA ALA A 707 -4.88 -35.41 36.58
C ALA A 707 -5.39 -34.49 37.70
N LYS A 708 -4.51 -33.66 38.27
CA LYS A 708 -4.85 -32.70 39.33
C LYS A 708 -5.11 -31.29 38.82
N MET A 709 -4.80 -31.00 37.56
CA MET A 709 -4.97 -29.67 36.98
C MET A 709 -6.47 -29.33 36.88
N LYS A 710 -6.80 -28.05 37.02
CA LYS A 710 -8.15 -27.55 36.71
C LYS A 710 -8.23 -27.16 35.24
N ASN A 711 -9.38 -27.36 34.61
CA ASN A 711 -9.62 -26.85 33.27
C ASN A 711 -9.50 -25.32 33.28
N ALA A 712 -8.75 -24.76 32.34
CA ALA A 712 -8.52 -23.33 32.25
C ALA A 712 -8.35 -22.91 30.79
N ILE A 713 -8.78 -21.70 30.47
CA ILE A 713 -8.46 -21.04 29.21
C ILE A 713 -7.33 -20.06 29.50
N VAL A 714 -6.15 -20.32 28.94
CA VAL A 714 -4.94 -19.55 29.27
C VAL A 714 -4.57 -18.66 28.08
N PRO A 715 -4.59 -17.32 28.25
CA PRO A 715 -4.06 -16.39 27.26
C PRO A 715 -2.60 -16.65 26.95
N VAL A 716 -2.23 -16.58 25.68
CA VAL A 716 -0.84 -16.73 25.24
C VAL A 716 -0.27 -15.42 24.75
N LEU A 717 -1.02 -14.73 23.89
CA LEU A 717 -0.64 -13.44 23.35
C LEU A 717 -1.87 -12.65 22.93
N TRP A 718 -1.74 -11.33 22.88
CA TRP A 718 -2.67 -10.46 22.18
C TRP A 718 -1.91 -9.55 21.23
N MET A 719 -2.61 -9.11 20.20
CA MET A 719 -2.06 -8.32 19.12
C MET A 719 -2.94 -7.11 18.85
N ASN A 720 -2.28 -5.98 18.57
CA ASN A 720 -2.88 -4.77 18.04
C ASN A 720 -2.26 -4.51 16.68
N GLU A 721 -3.04 -4.75 15.63
CA GLU A 721 -2.66 -4.45 14.27
C GLU A 721 -3.30 -3.16 13.84
N THR A 722 -2.50 -2.30 13.25
CA THR A 722 -2.93 -1.00 12.77
C THR A 722 -2.60 -0.89 11.30
N ALA A 723 -3.53 -0.39 10.51
CA ALA A 723 -3.33 -0.03 9.12
C ALA A 723 -3.77 1.42 8.93
N TYR A 724 -2.83 2.28 8.55
CA TYR A 724 -3.11 3.67 8.21
C TYR A 724 -2.70 3.92 6.77
N PHE A 725 -3.50 4.70 6.05
CA PHE A 725 -3.07 5.22 4.76
C PHE A 725 -1.83 6.10 4.95
N ASP A 726 -0.99 6.21 3.93
CA ASP A 726 0.07 7.22 3.96
C ASP A 726 -0.53 8.64 3.83
N GLN A 727 0.26 9.64 4.21
CA GLN A 727 -0.19 11.03 4.25
C GLN A 727 -0.59 11.53 2.84
N GLU A 728 0.16 11.16 1.81
CA GLU A 728 -0.08 11.64 0.44
C GLU A 728 -1.42 11.11 -0.06
N THR A 729 -1.72 9.83 0.17
CA THR A 729 -3.01 9.26 -0.23
C THR A 729 -4.19 9.89 0.53
N ARG A 730 -4.03 10.20 1.83
CA ARG A 730 -5.06 10.93 2.58
C ARG A 730 -5.28 12.33 2.05
N ASP A 731 -4.21 13.06 1.75
CA ASP A 731 -4.28 14.41 1.17
C ASP A 731 -4.98 14.38 -0.20
N GLN A 732 -4.73 13.36 -1.02
CA GLN A 732 -5.45 13.15 -2.28
C GLN A 732 -6.94 12.94 -2.05
N LEU A 733 -7.31 12.07 -1.10
CA LEU A 733 -8.72 11.78 -0.78
C LEU A 733 -9.44 13.01 -0.23
N ALA A 734 -8.81 13.75 0.69
CA ALA A 734 -9.31 15.00 1.22
C ALA A 734 -9.50 16.05 0.12
N ASN A 735 -8.50 16.25 -0.75
CA ASN A 735 -8.59 17.24 -1.82
C ASN A 735 -9.60 16.88 -2.92
N GLN A 736 -9.73 15.60 -3.29
CA GLN A 736 -10.65 15.18 -4.35
C GLN A 736 -12.11 15.18 -3.89
N LEU A 737 -12.43 14.70 -2.69
CA LEU A 737 -13.81 14.55 -2.25
C LEU A 737 -14.28 15.69 -1.35
N VAL A 738 -13.45 16.09 -0.38
CA VAL A 738 -13.84 17.05 0.66
C VAL A 738 -13.78 18.48 0.13
N ALA A 739 -12.74 18.82 -0.64
CA ALA A 739 -12.63 20.17 -1.20
C ALA A 739 -13.79 20.45 -2.16
N ILE A 740 -14.14 19.51 -3.07
CA ILE A 740 -15.25 19.70 -4.01
C ILE A 740 -16.57 19.93 -3.26
N ARG A 741 -16.87 19.12 -2.24
CA ARG A 741 -18.08 19.32 -1.41
C ARG A 741 -18.07 20.65 -0.66
N LYS A 742 -16.94 21.03 -0.08
CA LYS A 742 -16.78 22.28 0.67
C LYS A 742 -16.92 23.50 -0.23
N TRP A 743 -16.29 23.51 -1.40
CA TRP A 743 -16.42 24.58 -2.40
C TRP A 743 -17.85 24.68 -2.93
N THR A 744 -18.50 23.55 -3.18
CA THR A 744 -19.91 23.53 -3.60
C THR A 744 -20.81 24.13 -2.53
N ARG A 745 -20.67 23.69 -1.26
CA ARG A 745 -21.45 24.24 -0.15
C ARG A 745 -21.20 25.74 0.05
N THR A 746 -19.95 26.17 -0.04
CA THR A 746 -19.57 27.58 0.08
C THR A 746 -20.13 28.39 -1.07
N GLY A 747 -20.02 27.91 -2.31
CA GLY A 747 -20.59 28.56 -3.49
C GLY A 747 -22.11 28.69 -3.40
N VAL A 748 -22.81 27.65 -2.96
CA VAL A 748 -24.26 27.69 -2.71
C VAL A 748 -24.62 28.72 -1.62
N MET A 749 -23.90 28.74 -0.49
CA MET A 749 -24.13 29.72 0.57
C MET A 749 -23.91 31.17 0.07
N VAL A 750 -22.89 31.38 -0.76
CA VAL A 750 -22.62 32.68 -1.38
C VAL A 750 -23.75 33.07 -2.34
N CYS A 751 -24.23 32.15 -3.19
CA CYS A 751 -25.37 32.40 -4.09
C CYS A 751 -26.63 32.81 -3.31
N PHE A 752 -26.94 32.11 -2.21
CA PHE A 752 -28.08 32.47 -1.36
C PHE A 752 -27.88 33.81 -0.64
N ALA A 753 -26.68 34.10 -0.14
CA ALA A 753 -26.37 35.38 0.49
C ALA A 753 -26.52 36.55 -0.49
N PHE A 754 -26.05 36.41 -1.73
CA PHE A 754 -26.25 37.41 -2.78
C PHE A 754 -27.72 37.58 -3.17
N ALA A 755 -28.47 36.48 -3.29
CA ALA A 755 -29.91 36.54 -3.57
C ALA A 755 -30.67 37.29 -2.47
N ILE A 756 -30.37 37.01 -1.19
CA ILE A 756 -30.96 37.70 -0.04
C ILE A 756 -30.56 39.18 -0.02
N ALA A 757 -29.28 39.49 -0.27
CA ALA A 757 -28.80 40.88 -0.32
C ALA A 757 -29.52 41.69 -1.42
N LEU A 758 -29.71 41.10 -2.60
CA LEU A 758 -30.47 41.73 -3.69
C LEU A 758 -31.93 42.00 -3.29
N VAL A 759 -32.59 41.07 -2.60
CA VAL A 759 -33.94 41.25 -2.08
C VAL A 759 -33.98 42.37 -1.03
N LEU A 760 -33.02 42.42 -0.10
CA LEU A 760 -32.93 43.48 0.90
C LEU A 760 -32.65 44.85 0.28
N ILE A 761 -31.85 44.93 -0.79
CA ILE A 761 -31.63 46.16 -1.55
C ILE A 761 -32.95 46.63 -2.20
N VAL A 762 -33.74 45.71 -2.77
CA VAL A 762 -35.07 46.04 -3.34
C VAL A 762 -36.03 46.53 -2.25
N ILE A 763 -36.06 45.88 -1.08
CA ILE A 763 -36.86 46.31 0.07
C ILE A 763 -36.39 47.68 0.58
N GLY A 764 -35.09 47.90 0.71
CA GLY A 764 -34.50 49.17 1.14
C GLY A 764 -34.79 50.31 0.16
N MET A 765 -34.72 50.04 -1.15
CA MET A 765 -35.17 50.97 -2.19
C MET A 765 -36.65 51.30 -2.01
N TYR A 766 -37.52 50.30 -1.83
CA TYR A 766 -38.95 50.50 -1.63
C TYR A 766 -39.24 51.38 -0.40
N ILE A 767 -38.59 51.11 0.75
CA ILE A 767 -38.74 51.90 1.98
C ILE A 767 -38.22 53.34 1.81
N TYR A 768 -37.04 53.51 1.19
CA TYR A 768 -36.48 54.83 0.91
C TYR A 768 -37.40 55.67 0.01
N TYR A 769 -37.98 55.06 -1.01
CA TYR A 769 -38.91 55.74 -1.90
C TYR A 769 -40.26 56.02 -1.24
N ALA A 770 -40.78 55.12 -0.41
CA ALA A 770 -41.99 55.36 0.38
C ALA A 770 -41.80 56.57 1.32
N LYS A 771 -40.63 56.72 1.94
CA LYS A 771 -40.28 57.90 2.75
C LYS A 771 -40.10 59.18 1.92
N LYS A 772 -39.48 59.10 0.74
CA LYS A 772 -39.28 60.28 -0.13
C LYS A 772 -40.60 60.79 -0.72
N SER A 773 -41.53 59.90 -1.04
CA SER A 773 -42.88 60.28 -1.51
C SER A 773 -43.73 60.89 -0.41
N ALA A 774 -43.51 60.50 0.86
CA ALA A 774 -44.16 61.12 2.01
C ALA A 774 -43.56 62.48 2.41
N GLY A 775 -42.39 62.86 1.88
CA GLY A 775 -41.70 64.11 2.19
C GLY A 775 -41.87 65.22 1.13
N SER A 776 -42.70 65.02 0.10
CA SER A 776 -42.92 65.98 -0.98
C SER A 776 -44.28 66.68 -0.95
N GLU A 777 -45.02 66.61 0.16
CA GLU A 777 -46.34 67.26 0.31
C GLU A 777 -46.36 68.52 1.17
N ASP A 778 -45.23 68.98 1.72
CA ASP A 778 -45.21 70.21 2.52
C ASP A 778 -44.19 71.22 1.97
N THR A 779 -44.67 72.17 1.13
CA THR A 779 -44.37 73.62 1.18
C THR A 779 -44.79 74.32 -0.11
N GLU A 780 -45.92 75.07 -0.08
CA GLU A 780 -45.94 76.49 -0.49
C GLU A 780 -47.22 77.20 0.03
N PRO A 781 -47.15 78.50 0.37
CA PRO A 781 -48.11 79.22 1.19
C PRO A 781 -49.25 79.87 0.38
N ILE A 782 -50.42 79.96 1.00
CA ILE A 782 -51.61 80.65 0.45
C ILE A 782 -51.49 82.17 0.71
N LEU A 783 -51.37 82.98 -0.34
CA LEU A 783 -51.65 84.42 -0.29
C LEU A 783 -51.96 85.01 -1.68
N GLY A 784 -53.19 85.55 -1.84
CA GLY A 784 -53.43 86.79 -2.59
C GLY A 784 -54.09 86.76 -3.97
N GLN A 785 -55.32 87.31 -4.02
CA GLN A 785 -56.00 88.01 -5.15
C GLN A 785 -56.52 87.15 -6.33
N GLU A 786 -57.67 87.39 -6.96
CA GLU A 786 -58.55 88.57 -6.98
C GLU A 786 -59.98 88.21 -7.46
N TYR A 787 -60.92 89.11 -7.18
CA TYR A 787 -62.35 89.09 -7.50
C TYR A 787 -62.69 89.07 -9.00
N ALA A 788 -63.78 88.39 -9.37
CA ALA A 788 -64.69 88.83 -10.44
C ALA A 788 -66.13 88.35 -10.16
N PRO A 789 -67.17 89.12 -10.55
CA PRO A 789 -68.45 89.12 -9.87
C PRO A 789 -69.49 88.13 -10.42
N ILE A 790 -70.46 87.92 -9.52
CA ILE A 790 -71.76 87.26 -9.59
C ILE A 790 -72.50 87.53 -10.91
N ASP A 791 -73.07 86.48 -11.51
CA ASP A 791 -74.42 86.56 -12.07
C ASP A 791 -75.23 85.32 -11.67
N THR A 792 -76.48 85.59 -11.35
CA THR A 792 -77.44 84.80 -10.59
C THR A 792 -78.36 83.95 -11.48
N THR A 793 -79.24 83.19 -10.82
CA THR A 793 -80.42 82.43 -11.34
C THR A 793 -80.12 81.04 -11.92
N ASP A 794 -80.91 80.00 -11.69
CA ASP A 794 -81.89 79.66 -10.66
C ASP A 794 -82.11 78.13 -10.76
N GLU A 795 -82.68 77.58 -9.69
CA GLU A 795 -83.48 76.35 -9.60
C GLU A 795 -82.90 75.09 -8.90
N VAL A 796 -83.39 74.94 -7.67
CA VAL A 796 -83.59 73.77 -6.77
C VAL A 796 -84.80 72.97 -7.33
N PRO A 797 -85.04 71.64 -7.13
CA PRO A 797 -84.92 70.83 -5.90
C PRO A 797 -84.35 69.40 -6.14
N ASP A 798 -84.19 68.45 -5.22
CA ASP A 798 -84.82 68.22 -3.94
C ASP A 798 -83.97 67.31 -3.04
N ARG A 799 -84.23 67.41 -1.75
CA ARG A 799 -83.56 66.73 -0.65
C ARG A 799 -84.43 65.56 -0.19
N HIS A 800 -83.85 64.37 0.00
CA HIS A 800 -84.38 63.39 0.96
C HIS A 800 -83.27 62.84 1.87
N GLN A 801 -83.36 63.29 3.13
CA GLN A 801 -83.06 62.56 4.38
C GLN A 801 -83.73 61.17 4.37
N GLU A 802 -83.37 60.13 5.11
CA GLU A 802 -82.96 59.89 6.51
C GLU A 802 -82.70 58.35 6.52
N THR A 803 -81.80 57.70 7.26
CA THR A 803 -81.71 57.46 8.72
C THR A 803 -80.66 56.36 8.90
#